data_AF-A0A7V2GBL8-F1
#
_entry.id   AF-A0A7V2GBL8-F1
#
_cell.length_a   1.000
_cell.length_b   1.000
_cell.length_c   1.000
_cell.angle_alpha   90.00
_cell.angle_beta   90.00
_cell.angle_gamma   90.00
#
_symmetry.space_group_name_H-M   'P 1'
#
loop_
_entity.id
_entity.type
_entity.pdbx_description
1 polymer ?
#
loop_
_entity_poly.entity_id
_entity_poly.type
_entity_poly.pdbx_seq_one_letter_code
_entity_poly.pdbx_strand_id
1 'polypeptide(L)'
;MTGSHKHIQSLLRHVMKTSAYDYDVIVIGAGIAGMVSAVTANALGKRVAVIEKSKVGGNCTNSTCIPSKALIRLSHLNRDMNRLDMSGLISAPAGGMAGREVMRHIRDIVQKAYEKDLPETFEHIGINMISGTASFTDSRRIMVNGRTLSARKFIIATGTLPLIPPIDGIEHVDYLTNETIYQLDQLPGSMIVLGGGVDGLEYASAFGRLNIETTVVESATRLLPMADQEVVNRLHQALQEDGIRFLNGAKAVSVRQTQDMVILRIQRGDGHHEVIHADRILVAVGRRPDLESLALENADVRYNARGIITDRRLRTSSPHIYASGDVAGPYQLASTAEAQGIIAATNAVLPIKRSVDYNSNVFVIFTEPPLAFIGLTEDEAREKYGRNLRVYRFEYETMRRAMIDGNEVGMAKFLCDGSGRIVGAHILGEAAGEVIHEVQVIKALNTPLHRLNTITHAYPTYAQALVGRLSQLVYLEKMGRNIFVRTALRVLPGYSNRLHLAQERLAEATTATSDMKMARHEIILVYDGVSLTDACRADSQQAQRRCVIASRVLDEKTMALAIGETFNGACEKDFSTAFMKGVANHKNIVLNFSHLSHMDAEGAGLLIVYSSVAAQHNISLTACGLKDSLRDVFRLTRLDEEIAVFDNEENARRSVSFRKDILPSPGVPSTYEGPAFPGWARSVDRISIREIAADAMNVNVDGRETSSPVTGFGRLWDKRYRLRIHDTKLDPTRIIDLWRSEFPRFWPAGNRFFPSGKAPIAAGTAAVLNLALPGGLILATGLMVIYADERSFSFMTIQGHILAGWITFSSFQHNDDTIIQVNPIFRAGDPLMELVMRLGGAKQEDRFWHATLENLARRLGVHGELSQRDVLIDPRARWTAFNNLRYSAAIRSSVYMPVYMLKKGLHVIKDKMGGF
;
A
#
# COMPACT_ATOMS: atom_id res chain seq x y z
N MET A 1 28.93 41.75 -50.19
CA MET A 1 28.64 41.56 -48.74
C MET A 1 27.99 42.78 -48.05
N THR A 2 27.51 43.82 -48.75
CA THR A 2 27.02 45.07 -48.08
C THR A 2 25.51 45.31 -48.15
N GLY A 3 24.75 44.56 -48.97
CA GLY A 3 23.29 44.74 -49.10
C GLY A 3 22.45 44.00 -48.05
N SER A 4 22.87 42.80 -47.64
CA SER A 4 22.13 41.96 -46.69
C SER A 4 22.17 42.49 -45.24
N HIS A 5 23.28 43.11 -44.85
CA HIS A 5 23.43 43.67 -43.49
C HIS A 5 22.52 44.88 -43.23
N LYS A 6 22.28 45.74 -44.24
CA LYS A 6 21.36 46.88 -44.11
C LYS A 6 19.89 46.43 -44.05
N HIS A 7 19.53 45.35 -44.75
CA HIS A 7 18.18 44.80 -44.72
C HIS A 7 17.88 44.12 -43.37
N ILE A 8 18.83 43.36 -42.82
CA ILE A 8 18.72 42.76 -41.48
C ILE A 8 18.71 43.84 -40.39
N GLN A 9 19.54 44.89 -40.48
CA GLN A 9 19.48 46.01 -39.54
C GLN A 9 18.19 46.85 -39.67
N SER A 10 17.62 46.96 -40.88
CA SER A 10 16.33 47.62 -41.13
C SER A 10 15.17 46.80 -40.57
N LEU A 11 15.19 45.47 -40.74
CA LEU A 11 14.22 44.54 -40.14
C LEU A 11 14.35 44.52 -38.62
N LEU A 12 15.56 44.50 -38.06
CA LEU A 12 15.79 44.62 -36.62
C LEU A 12 15.32 45.97 -36.07
N ARG A 13 15.51 47.08 -36.79
CA ARG A 13 14.93 48.39 -36.42
C ARG A 13 13.40 48.43 -36.54
N HIS A 14 12.81 47.66 -37.46
CA HIS A 14 11.35 47.54 -37.59
C HIS A 14 10.73 46.62 -36.52
N VAL A 15 11.46 45.61 -36.05
CA VAL A 15 11.10 44.75 -34.91
C VAL A 15 11.33 45.46 -33.57
N MET A 16 12.32 46.36 -33.51
CA MET A 16 12.57 47.29 -32.39
C MET A 16 11.81 48.61 -32.53
N LYS A 17 10.63 48.60 -33.18
CA LYS A 17 9.67 49.71 -33.05
C LYS A 17 9.39 49.88 -31.56
N THR A 18 9.74 51.05 -31.03
CA THR A 18 9.40 51.53 -29.68
C THR A 18 8.00 51.06 -29.33
N SER A 19 7.90 50.20 -28.33
CA SER A 19 6.59 49.72 -27.88
C SER A 19 5.73 50.94 -27.57
N ALA A 20 4.53 51.00 -28.14
CA ALA A 20 3.54 52.05 -27.87
C ALA A 20 3.08 52.10 -26.40
N TYR A 21 3.51 51.13 -25.60
CA TYR A 21 3.24 51.01 -24.17
C TYR A 21 4.54 50.83 -23.39
N ASP A 22 4.59 51.43 -22.20
CA ASP A 22 5.72 51.32 -21.27
C ASP A 22 6.00 49.85 -20.95
N TYR A 23 4.94 49.08 -20.67
CA TYR A 23 5.01 47.66 -20.34
C TYR A 23 4.10 46.80 -21.22
N ASP A 24 4.42 45.51 -21.32
CA ASP A 24 3.54 44.54 -21.96
C ASP A 24 2.45 44.08 -20.99
N VAL A 25 2.80 43.90 -19.71
CA VAL A 25 1.87 43.54 -18.64
C VAL A 25 2.15 44.42 -17.41
N ILE A 26 1.12 45.06 -16.86
CA ILE A 26 1.16 45.62 -15.51
C ILE A 26 0.33 44.73 -14.60
N VAL A 27 0.91 44.33 -13.47
CA VAL A 27 0.21 43.63 -12.39
C VAL A 27 -0.02 44.62 -11.25
N ILE A 28 -1.25 44.69 -10.74
CA ILE A 28 -1.60 45.57 -9.62
C ILE A 28 -1.84 44.72 -8.37
N GLY A 29 -0.96 44.86 -7.38
CA GLY A 29 -0.88 44.02 -6.18
C GLY A 29 0.23 42.97 -6.28
N ALA A 30 1.00 42.82 -5.20
CA ALA A 30 2.12 41.89 -5.06
C ALA A 30 1.88 40.85 -3.95
N GLY A 31 0.62 40.44 -3.76
CA GLY A 31 0.31 39.18 -3.08
C GLY A 31 0.61 37.96 -3.97
N ILE A 32 0.29 36.76 -3.49
CA ILE A 32 0.58 35.48 -4.20
C ILE A 32 0.12 35.52 -5.67
N ALA A 33 -1.14 35.87 -5.94
CA ALA A 33 -1.65 35.96 -7.31
C ALA A 33 -0.85 36.94 -8.17
N GLY A 34 -0.46 38.08 -7.60
CA GLY A 34 0.27 39.13 -8.29
C GLY A 34 1.70 38.74 -8.63
N MET A 35 2.45 38.27 -7.63
CA MET A 35 3.83 37.82 -7.80
C MET A 35 3.92 36.67 -8.81
N VAL A 36 3.06 35.66 -8.69
CA VAL A 36 3.03 34.51 -9.61
C VAL A 36 2.63 34.94 -11.03
N SER A 37 1.68 35.88 -11.17
CA SER A 37 1.32 36.44 -12.47
C SER A 37 2.50 37.17 -13.12
N ALA A 38 3.23 37.96 -12.34
CA ALA A 38 4.37 38.73 -12.81
C ALA A 38 5.52 37.81 -13.27
N VAL A 39 5.89 36.83 -12.44
CA VAL A 39 6.91 35.82 -12.76
C VAL A 39 6.51 35.03 -14.00
N THR A 40 5.25 34.60 -14.10
CA THR A 40 4.75 33.84 -15.27
C THR A 40 4.81 34.68 -16.55
N ALA A 41 4.34 35.94 -16.51
CA ALA A 41 4.36 36.82 -17.68
C ALA A 41 5.81 37.15 -18.11
N ASN A 42 6.70 37.40 -17.16
CA ASN A 42 8.11 37.67 -17.41
C ASN A 42 8.83 36.45 -18.01
N ALA A 43 8.57 35.24 -17.49
CA ALA A 43 9.09 33.98 -18.05
C ALA A 43 8.62 33.72 -19.49
N LEU A 44 7.49 34.30 -19.90
CA LEU A 44 6.98 34.30 -21.28
C LEU A 44 7.53 35.47 -22.14
N GLY A 45 8.60 36.12 -21.69
CA GLY A 45 9.34 37.15 -22.43
C GLY A 45 8.63 38.50 -22.50
N LYS A 46 7.82 38.86 -21.49
CA LYS A 46 7.12 40.15 -21.43
C LYS A 46 7.83 41.13 -20.52
N ARG A 47 7.78 42.41 -20.87
CA ARG A 47 8.20 43.50 -19.99
C ARG A 47 7.11 43.72 -18.96
N VAL A 48 7.41 43.43 -17.69
CA VAL A 48 6.44 43.43 -16.59
C VAL A 48 6.77 44.52 -15.58
N ALA A 49 5.74 45.22 -15.12
CA ALA A 49 5.80 45.98 -13.86
C ALA A 49 4.77 45.44 -12.88
N VAL A 50 5.11 45.50 -11.58
CA VAL A 50 4.22 45.20 -10.47
C VAL A 50 4.06 46.48 -9.66
N ILE A 51 2.82 46.88 -9.39
CA ILE A 51 2.51 48.03 -8.54
C ILE A 51 2.02 47.52 -7.18
N GLU A 52 2.73 47.85 -6.11
CA GLU A 52 2.39 47.44 -4.73
C GLU A 52 2.30 48.65 -3.81
N LYS A 53 1.15 48.84 -3.15
CA LYS A 53 0.91 50.02 -2.29
C LYS A 53 1.45 49.87 -0.88
N SER A 54 1.73 48.64 -0.46
CA SER A 54 2.18 48.28 0.89
C SER A 54 3.45 47.44 0.80
N LYS A 55 3.42 46.19 1.27
CA LYS A 55 4.59 45.32 1.36
C LYS A 55 4.43 44.13 0.42
N VAL A 56 5.49 43.81 -0.33
CA VAL A 56 5.53 42.65 -1.24
C VAL A 56 5.31 41.35 -0.44
N GLY A 57 4.72 40.34 -1.08
CA GLY A 57 4.18 39.15 -0.40
C GLY A 57 2.70 39.30 -0.04
N GLY A 58 2.20 40.54 0.01
CA GLY A 58 0.81 40.86 0.36
C GLY A 58 0.41 40.28 1.71
N ASN A 59 -0.88 39.98 1.87
CA ASN A 59 -1.42 39.49 3.14
C ASN A 59 -0.88 38.11 3.54
N CYS A 60 -0.63 37.19 2.61
CA CYS A 60 -0.28 35.81 2.96
C CYS A 60 1.08 35.69 3.65
N THR A 61 2.10 36.37 3.13
CA THR A 61 3.44 36.40 3.76
C THR A 61 3.44 37.24 5.03
N ASN A 62 2.80 38.42 5.00
CA ASN A 62 3.03 39.43 6.03
C ASN A 62 2.05 39.38 7.22
N SER A 63 0.79 38.98 7.03
CA SER A 63 -0.28 39.18 8.03
C SER A 63 -1.28 38.04 8.18
N THR A 64 -1.26 37.01 7.34
CA THR A 64 -2.27 35.93 7.40
C THR A 64 -1.61 34.56 7.46
N CYS A 65 -1.31 33.94 6.33
CA CYS A 65 -0.88 32.54 6.25
C CYS A 65 0.36 32.22 7.09
N ILE A 66 1.48 32.90 6.84
CA ILE A 66 2.75 32.60 7.52
C ILE A 66 2.66 32.84 9.03
N PRO A 67 2.23 34.04 9.51
CA PRO A 67 2.18 34.27 10.95
C PRO A 67 1.09 33.46 11.67
N SER A 68 -0.05 33.16 11.03
CA SER A 68 -1.07 32.28 11.64
C SER A 68 -0.58 30.86 11.77
N LYS A 69 0.07 30.30 10.75
CA LYS A 69 0.58 28.93 10.80
C LYS A 69 1.78 28.82 11.76
N ALA A 70 2.55 29.89 11.95
CA ALA A 70 3.55 29.96 13.01
C ALA A 70 2.90 29.94 14.42
N LEU A 71 1.86 30.76 14.65
CA LEU A 71 1.12 30.79 15.91
C LEU A 71 0.49 29.42 16.24
N ILE A 72 -0.19 28.81 15.27
CA ILE A 72 -0.80 27.48 15.38
C ILE A 72 0.28 26.43 15.70
N ARG A 73 1.45 26.49 15.04
CA ARG A 73 2.53 25.55 15.36
C ARG A 73 3.01 25.68 16.80
N LEU A 74 3.09 26.89 17.34
CA LEU A 74 3.45 27.12 18.74
C LEU A 74 2.37 26.60 19.70
N SER A 75 1.08 26.67 19.33
CA SER A 75 0.00 26.10 20.12
C SER A 75 0.07 24.57 20.17
N HIS A 76 0.42 23.93 19.04
CA HIS A 76 0.68 22.48 19.00
C HIS A 76 1.83 22.09 19.92
N LEU A 77 2.91 22.89 19.95
CA LEU A 77 4.05 22.64 20.85
C LEU A 77 3.63 22.74 22.32
N ASN A 78 2.76 23.69 22.69
CA ASN A 78 2.25 23.80 24.06
C ASN A 78 1.44 22.56 24.46
N ARG A 79 0.60 22.04 23.56
CA ARG A 79 -0.10 20.77 23.75
C ARG A 79 0.86 19.60 23.92
N ASP A 80 1.87 19.49 23.06
CA ASP A 80 2.85 18.42 23.11
C ASP A 80 3.64 18.47 24.44
N MET A 81 4.00 19.66 24.94
CA MET A 81 4.59 19.83 26.27
C MET A 81 3.68 19.32 27.40
N ASN A 82 2.38 19.65 27.37
CA ASN A 82 1.42 19.14 28.35
C ASN A 82 1.31 17.60 28.32
N ARG A 83 1.38 16.99 27.13
CA ARG A 83 1.39 15.53 27.00
C ARG A 83 2.66 14.90 27.54
N LEU A 84 3.81 15.50 27.27
CA LEU A 84 5.10 15.04 27.80
C LEU A 84 5.09 15.06 29.33
N ASP A 85 4.53 16.12 29.93
CA ASP A 85 4.33 16.24 31.38
C ASP A 85 3.41 15.13 31.91
N MET A 86 2.23 14.94 31.31
CA MET A 86 1.29 13.85 31.68
C MET A 86 1.88 12.44 31.52
N SER A 87 2.82 12.25 30.60
CA SER A 87 3.52 10.97 30.39
C SER A 87 4.71 10.75 31.34
N GLY A 88 5.08 11.76 32.14
CA GLY A 88 6.21 11.71 33.06
C GLY A 88 7.58 11.82 32.39
N LEU A 89 7.65 12.23 31.12
CA LEU A 89 8.91 12.42 30.39
C LEU A 89 9.61 13.72 30.75
N ILE A 90 8.84 14.74 31.12
CA ILE A 90 9.34 16.02 31.65
C ILE A 90 8.51 16.39 32.88
N SER A 91 9.00 17.36 33.65
CA SER A 91 8.18 18.12 34.59
C SER A 91 8.12 19.55 34.09
N ALA A 92 6.94 20.02 33.70
CA ALA A 92 6.79 21.37 33.19
C ALA A 92 7.20 22.40 34.28
N PRO A 93 8.12 23.34 34.00
CA PRO A 93 8.51 24.34 34.98
C PRO A 93 7.32 25.24 35.35
N ALA A 94 7.22 25.58 36.64
CA ALA A 94 6.21 26.48 37.18
C ALA A 94 6.50 27.92 36.72
N GLY A 95 6.09 28.27 35.51
CA GLY A 95 6.22 29.61 34.95
C GLY A 95 5.46 29.65 33.64
N GLY A 96 4.31 30.32 33.62
CA GLY A 96 3.41 30.38 32.46
C GLY A 96 4.09 30.87 31.17
N MET A 97 3.30 30.96 30.10
CA MET A 97 3.83 31.26 28.77
C MET A 97 4.49 32.64 28.67
N ALA A 98 5.71 32.68 28.11
CA ALA A 98 6.39 33.92 27.78
C ALA A 98 5.79 34.56 26.51
N GLY A 99 4.58 35.13 26.61
CA GLY A 99 3.83 35.64 25.47
C GLY A 99 4.57 36.68 24.61
N ARG A 100 5.45 37.49 25.21
CA ARG A 100 6.32 38.43 24.47
C ARG A 100 7.30 37.72 23.54
N GLU A 101 7.87 36.62 24.02
CA GLU A 101 8.84 35.80 23.27
C GLU A 101 8.15 35.07 22.12
N VAL A 102 6.91 34.60 22.34
CA VAL A 102 6.05 34.02 21.29
C VAL A 102 5.81 35.01 20.15
N MET A 103 5.37 36.23 20.48
CA MET A 103 5.11 37.26 19.46
C MET A 103 6.38 37.66 18.70
N ARG A 104 7.52 37.77 19.40
CA ARG A 104 8.82 38.02 18.76
C ARG A 104 9.19 36.90 17.79
N HIS A 105 9.07 35.64 18.21
CA HIS A 105 9.39 34.48 17.38
C HIS A 105 8.55 34.42 16.09
N ILE A 106 7.25 34.72 16.18
CA ILE A 106 6.37 34.78 14.99
C ILE A 106 6.85 35.87 14.02
N ARG A 107 7.20 37.06 14.53
CA ARG A 107 7.73 38.16 13.70
C ARG A 107 9.06 37.77 13.03
N ASP A 108 9.94 37.05 13.72
CA ASP A 108 11.19 36.56 13.13
C ASP A 108 10.94 35.56 11.99
N ILE A 109 9.95 34.68 12.11
CA ILE A 109 9.54 33.76 11.04
C ILE A 109 9.00 34.53 9.83
N VAL A 110 8.13 35.52 10.07
CA VAL A 110 7.59 36.38 8.99
C VAL A 110 8.71 37.11 8.27
N GLN A 111 9.68 37.65 9.01
CA GLN A 111 10.81 38.35 8.43
C GLN A 111 11.65 37.42 7.54
N LYS A 112 11.96 36.19 8.00
CA LYS A 112 12.66 35.18 7.21
C LYS A 112 11.88 34.74 5.96
N ALA A 113 10.56 34.63 6.06
CA ALA A 113 9.73 34.33 4.89
C ALA A 113 9.78 35.47 3.88
N TYR A 114 9.69 36.71 4.36
CA TYR A 114 9.73 37.92 3.54
C TYR A 114 11.07 38.13 2.80
N GLU A 115 12.20 37.61 3.32
CA GLU A 115 13.49 37.66 2.61
C GLU A 115 13.43 37.07 1.19
N LYS A 116 12.52 36.12 0.94
CA LYS A 116 12.30 35.54 -0.38
C LYS A 116 11.40 36.38 -1.29
N ASP A 117 10.62 37.28 -0.69
CA ASP A 117 9.66 38.16 -1.37
C ASP A 117 10.18 39.60 -1.48
N LEU A 118 11.47 39.83 -1.21
CA LEU A 118 12.10 41.14 -1.33
C LEU A 118 11.97 41.67 -2.78
N PRO A 119 11.61 42.96 -2.99
CA PRO A 119 11.49 43.55 -4.33
C PRO A 119 12.70 43.27 -5.23
N GLU A 120 13.90 43.31 -4.65
CA GLU A 120 15.18 43.10 -5.33
C GLU A 120 15.28 41.71 -5.97
N THR A 121 14.61 40.69 -5.40
CA THR A 121 14.57 39.33 -5.96
C THR A 121 13.80 39.28 -7.28
N PHE A 122 12.74 40.07 -7.41
CA PHE A 122 11.95 40.19 -8.63
C PHE A 122 12.65 41.10 -9.66
N GLU A 123 13.29 42.17 -9.19
CA GLU A 123 14.10 43.05 -10.05
C GLU A 123 15.28 42.31 -10.68
N HIS A 124 15.92 41.40 -9.94
CA HIS A 124 17.02 40.57 -10.45
C HIS A 124 16.62 39.73 -11.68
N ILE A 125 15.35 39.32 -11.77
CA ILE A 125 14.83 38.56 -12.92
C ILE A 125 14.18 39.46 -13.99
N GLY A 126 14.29 40.78 -13.86
CA GLY A 126 13.83 41.75 -14.86
C GLY A 126 12.40 42.27 -14.67
N ILE A 127 11.77 42.04 -13.53
CA ILE A 127 10.44 42.57 -13.19
C ILE A 127 10.61 43.91 -12.48
N ASN A 128 9.97 44.98 -12.98
CA ASN A 128 10.05 46.29 -12.36
C ASN A 128 9.06 46.39 -11.18
N MET A 129 9.58 46.52 -9.96
CA MET A 129 8.79 46.67 -8.74
C MET A 129 8.57 48.15 -8.43
N ILE A 130 7.31 48.59 -8.45
CA ILE A 130 6.95 50.01 -8.23
C ILE A 130 6.10 50.10 -6.96
N SER A 131 6.65 50.72 -5.93
CA SER A 131 5.87 51.02 -4.72
C SER A 131 4.93 52.20 -4.98
N GLY A 132 3.64 52.04 -4.72
CA GLY A 132 2.65 53.10 -4.85
C GLY A 132 1.23 52.57 -5.04
N THR A 133 0.26 53.49 -4.98
CA THR A 133 -1.15 53.17 -5.24
C THR A 133 -1.47 53.40 -6.71
N ALA A 134 -2.03 52.38 -7.37
CA ALA A 134 -2.47 52.47 -8.77
C ALA A 134 -3.95 52.86 -8.88
N SER A 135 -4.26 53.72 -9.86
CA SER A 135 -5.63 54.06 -10.25
C SER A 135 -5.75 54.15 -11.77
N PHE A 136 -6.76 53.55 -12.38
CA PHE A 136 -6.97 53.62 -13.83
C PHE A 136 -7.38 55.04 -14.24
N THR A 137 -6.66 55.63 -15.19
CA THR A 137 -7.03 56.89 -15.83
C THR A 137 -7.83 56.66 -17.11
N ASP A 138 -7.61 55.51 -17.75
CA ASP A 138 -8.46 54.93 -18.79
C ASP A 138 -8.20 53.42 -18.88
N SER A 139 -8.79 52.74 -19.86
CA SER A 139 -8.64 51.30 -20.04
C SER A 139 -7.19 50.81 -20.28
N ARG A 140 -6.24 51.67 -20.65
CA ARG A 140 -4.85 51.31 -21.01
C ARG A 140 -3.79 51.98 -20.15
N ARG A 141 -4.17 52.90 -19.26
CA ARG A 141 -3.25 53.70 -18.47
C ARG A 141 -3.66 53.73 -17.01
N ILE A 142 -2.65 53.71 -16.13
CA ILE A 142 -2.80 53.89 -14.70
C ILE A 142 -1.96 55.09 -14.23
N MET A 143 -2.39 55.74 -13.16
CA MET A 143 -1.62 56.71 -12.40
C MET A 143 -1.01 56.03 -11.18
N VAL A 144 0.29 56.24 -10.94
CA VAL A 144 1.00 55.84 -9.72
C VAL A 144 2.03 56.91 -9.36
N ASN A 145 2.02 57.41 -8.12
CA ASN A 145 2.92 58.46 -7.64
C ASN A 145 3.01 59.69 -8.58
N GLY A 146 1.87 60.11 -9.14
CA GLY A 146 1.81 61.23 -10.08
C GLY A 146 2.36 60.95 -11.49
N ARG A 147 2.77 59.72 -11.78
CA ARG A 147 3.24 59.28 -13.10
C ARG A 147 2.18 58.43 -13.79
N THR A 148 1.95 58.68 -15.08
CA THR A 148 1.08 57.83 -15.90
C THR A 148 1.91 56.71 -16.54
N LEU A 149 1.49 55.47 -16.34
CA LEU A 149 2.10 54.28 -16.95
C LEU A 149 1.07 53.58 -17.85
N SER A 150 1.54 53.06 -18.97
CA SER A 150 0.72 52.41 -20.00
C SER A 150 1.10 50.94 -20.19
N ALA A 151 0.09 50.08 -20.42
CA ALA A 151 0.33 48.66 -20.70
C ALA A 151 -0.59 48.05 -21.76
N ARG A 152 -0.08 47.02 -22.45
CA ARG A 152 -0.88 46.23 -23.38
C ARG A 152 -1.94 45.39 -22.66
N LYS A 153 -1.62 44.87 -21.48
CA LYS A 153 -2.48 44.03 -20.63
C LYS A 153 -2.33 44.42 -19.15
N PHE A 154 -3.40 44.23 -18.40
CA PHE A 154 -3.40 44.39 -16.95
C PHE A 154 -3.86 43.12 -16.25
N ILE A 155 -3.29 42.84 -15.07
CA ILE A 155 -3.76 41.80 -14.16
C ILE A 155 -4.00 42.45 -12.80
N ILE A 156 -5.25 42.48 -12.34
CA ILE A 156 -5.65 43.04 -11.06
C ILE A 156 -5.61 41.92 -10.01
N ALA A 157 -4.74 42.06 -9.02
CA ALA A 157 -4.48 41.10 -7.96
C ALA A 157 -4.39 41.79 -6.59
N THR A 158 -5.25 42.78 -6.36
CA THR A 158 -5.26 43.61 -5.14
C THR A 158 -5.73 42.87 -3.89
N GLY A 159 -6.33 41.69 -4.04
CA GLY A 159 -6.78 40.88 -2.92
C GLY A 159 -7.95 41.50 -2.15
N THR A 160 -7.90 41.40 -0.82
CA THR A 160 -8.98 41.79 0.08
C THR A 160 -8.45 42.36 1.39
N LEU A 161 -9.28 43.15 2.06
CA LEU A 161 -9.08 43.71 3.40
C LEU A 161 -10.01 43.04 4.43
N PRO A 162 -9.73 43.13 5.74
CA PRO A 162 -10.66 42.69 6.78
C PRO A 162 -12.01 43.41 6.66
N LEU A 163 -13.11 42.67 6.86
CA LEU A 163 -14.44 43.25 6.94
C LEU A 163 -14.75 43.68 8.38
N ILE A 164 -14.96 44.97 8.59
CA ILE A 164 -15.37 45.50 9.89
C ILE A 164 -16.89 45.58 9.94
N PRO A 165 -17.57 44.84 10.84
CA PRO A 165 -19.02 44.86 10.93
C PRO A 165 -19.51 46.17 11.59
N PRO A 166 -20.70 46.67 11.21
CA PRO A 166 -21.27 47.89 11.78
C PRO A 166 -21.84 47.62 13.18
N ILE A 167 -20.97 47.52 14.19
CA ILE A 167 -21.33 47.34 15.60
C ILE A 167 -21.20 48.69 16.30
N ASP A 168 -22.20 49.06 17.09
CA ASP A 168 -22.20 50.32 17.84
C ASP A 168 -20.97 50.43 18.75
N GLY A 169 -20.17 51.49 18.57
CA GLY A 169 -18.95 51.78 19.32
C GLY A 169 -17.66 51.10 18.84
N ILE A 170 -17.70 50.27 17.78
CA ILE A 170 -16.51 49.54 17.28
C ILE A 170 -15.38 50.48 16.82
N GLU A 171 -15.73 51.65 16.29
CA GLU A 171 -14.82 52.71 15.85
C GLU A 171 -14.02 53.36 16.99
N HIS A 172 -14.46 53.17 18.24
CA HIS A 172 -13.83 53.70 19.44
C HIS A 172 -13.05 52.63 20.23
N VAL A 173 -12.87 51.45 19.64
CA VAL A 173 -12.17 50.31 20.26
C VAL A 173 -10.92 49.98 19.44
N ASP A 174 -9.82 49.71 20.13
CA ASP A 174 -8.58 49.19 19.55
C ASP A 174 -8.73 47.69 19.23
N TYR A 175 -9.58 47.38 18.25
CA TYR A 175 -9.83 46.01 17.82
C TYR A 175 -8.69 45.48 16.97
N LEU A 176 -8.47 44.17 17.08
CA LEU A 176 -7.50 43.45 16.29
C LEU A 176 -8.16 42.90 15.02
N THR A 177 -7.36 42.75 13.98
CA THR A 177 -7.68 41.99 12.77
C THR A 177 -6.50 41.06 12.47
N ASN A 178 -6.59 40.25 11.42
CA ASN A 178 -5.43 39.51 10.92
C ASN A 178 -4.24 40.45 10.59
N GLU A 179 -4.48 41.72 10.24
CA GLU A 179 -3.41 42.67 9.89
C GLU A 179 -2.70 43.29 11.11
N THR A 180 -3.38 43.37 12.26
CA THR A 180 -2.87 44.07 13.45
C THR A 180 -2.48 43.16 14.60
N ILE A 181 -2.99 41.93 14.64
CA ILE A 181 -2.76 40.99 15.77
C ILE A 181 -1.28 40.70 16.05
N TYR A 182 -0.44 40.64 15.01
CA TYR A 182 1.00 40.36 15.15
C TYR A 182 1.85 41.56 15.59
N GLN A 183 1.21 42.73 15.70
CA GLN A 183 1.83 43.96 16.20
C GLN A 183 1.78 44.03 17.73
N LEU A 184 1.04 43.13 18.39
CA LEU A 184 1.02 43.03 19.85
C LEU A 184 2.43 42.73 20.40
N ASP A 185 2.80 43.46 21.44
CA ASP A 185 4.05 43.20 22.16
C ASP A 185 4.00 41.91 22.98
N GLN A 186 2.81 41.54 23.46
CA GLN A 186 2.57 40.38 24.31
C GLN A 186 1.18 39.80 24.03
N LEU A 187 1.05 38.47 24.15
CA LEU A 187 -0.24 37.80 24.11
C LEU A 187 -1.14 38.26 25.28
N PRO A 188 -2.45 38.51 25.04
CA PRO A 188 -3.38 38.87 26.11
C PRO A 188 -3.70 37.66 27.00
N GLY A 189 -4.25 37.92 28.19
CA GLY A 189 -4.80 36.89 29.07
C GLY A 189 -6.17 36.39 28.60
N SER A 190 -6.95 37.25 27.94
CA SER A 190 -8.25 36.89 27.36
C SER A 190 -8.53 37.55 25.99
N MET A 191 -9.26 36.85 25.12
CA MET A 191 -9.57 37.26 23.75
C MET A 191 -11.03 36.94 23.37
N ILE A 192 -11.75 37.95 22.88
CA ILE A 192 -12.99 37.74 22.14
C ILE A 192 -12.66 37.57 20.66
N VAL A 193 -13.07 36.48 20.04
CA VAL A 193 -12.99 36.28 18.59
C VAL A 193 -14.38 36.47 17.99
N LEU A 194 -14.55 37.54 17.22
CA LEU A 194 -15.79 37.86 16.55
C LEU A 194 -15.80 37.23 15.15
N GLY A 195 -16.60 36.17 14.97
CA GLY A 195 -16.68 35.36 13.77
C GLY A 195 -16.16 33.94 13.98
N GLY A 196 -16.99 32.95 13.64
CA GLY A 196 -16.73 31.51 13.67
C GLY A 196 -16.44 30.92 12.29
N GLY A 197 -15.87 31.74 11.40
CA GLY A 197 -15.34 31.30 10.10
C GLY A 197 -13.98 30.61 10.22
N VAL A 198 -13.33 30.36 9.08
CA VAL A 198 -12.02 29.67 9.03
C VAL A 198 -10.98 30.38 9.90
N ASP A 199 -10.73 31.68 9.64
CA ASP A 199 -9.73 32.46 10.37
C ASP A 199 -10.07 32.51 11.87
N GLY A 200 -11.32 32.79 12.22
CA GLY A 200 -11.78 32.87 13.60
C GLY A 200 -11.56 31.57 14.38
N LEU A 201 -11.85 30.42 13.77
CA LEU A 201 -11.63 29.12 14.41
C LEU A 201 -10.14 28.76 14.53
N GLU A 202 -9.32 29.07 13.52
CA GLU A 202 -7.86 28.88 13.62
C GLU A 202 -7.26 29.70 14.77
N TYR A 203 -7.64 30.99 14.87
CA TYR A 203 -7.19 31.84 15.96
C TYR A 203 -7.70 31.36 17.32
N ALA A 204 -8.98 31.00 17.41
CA ALA A 204 -9.57 30.53 18.66
C ALA A 204 -8.90 29.23 19.14
N SER A 205 -8.67 28.29 18.22
CA SER A 205 -7.96 27.04 18.49
C SER A 205 -6.54 27.31 18.99
N ALA A 206 -5.79 28.17 18.29
CA ALA A 206 -4.43 28.51 18.69
C ALA A 206 -4.39 29.18 20.08
N PHE A 207 -5.26 30.15 20.34
CA PHE A 207 -5.29 30.87 21.61
C PHE A 207 -5.72 30.01 22.79
N GLY A 208 -6.78 29.20 22.64
CA GLY A 208 -7.19 28.25 23.69
C GLY A 208 -6.07 27.29 24.06
N ARG A 209 -5.36 26.76 23.06
CA ARG A 209 -4.21 25.86 23.26
C ARG A 209 -2.97 26.55 23.82
N LEU A 210 -2.87 27.87 23.69
CA LEU A 210 -1.86 28.69 24.37
C LEU A 210 -2.31 29.15 25.77
N ASN A 211 -3.41 28.58 26.29
CA ASN A 211 -4.01 28.91 27.60
C ASN A 211 -4.51 30.36 27.71
N ILE A 212 -4.95 30.97 26.60
CA ILE A 212 -5.62 32.28 26.60
C ILE A 212 -7.13 32.05 26.71
N GLU A 213 -7.79 32.73 27.65
CA GLU A 213 -9.24 32.64 27.80
C GLU A 213 -9.92 33.16 26.53
N THR A 214 -10.57 32.27 25.79
CA THR A 214 -11.05 32.58 24.44
C THR A 214 -12.56 32.40 24.35
N THR A 215 -13.26 33.45 23.89
CA THR A 215 -14.70 33.39 23.58
C THR A 215 -14.95 33.70 22.11
N VAL A 216 -15.55 32.76 21.39
CA VAL A 216 -15.97 32.92 19.99
C VAL A 216 -17.43 33.38 19.95
N VAL A 217 -17.70 34.50 19.29
CA VAL A 217 -19.05 35.02 19.06
C VAL A 217 -19.37 34.91 17.57
N GLU A 218 -20.35 34.08 17.24
CA GLU A 218 -20.79 33.87 15.86
C GLU A 218 -22.30 34.12 15.75
N SER A 219 -22.67 34.95 14.78
CA SER A 219 -24.06 35.29 14.46
C SER A 219 -24.85 34.11 13.90
N ALA A 220 -24.20 33.23 13.14
CA ALA A 220 -24.76 32.02 12.60
C ALA A 220 -24.85 30.93 13.68
N THR A 221 -25.85 30.05 13.56
CA THR A 221 -25.97 28.87 14.42
C THR A 221 -24.99 27.77 14.05
N ARG A 222 -24.61 27.70 12.76
CA ARG A 222 -23.72 26.70 12.18
C ARG A 222 -22.35 27.31 11.87
N LEU A 223 -21.30 26.68 12.38
CA LEU A 223 -19.91 26.94 12.00
C LEU A 223 -19.59 26.29 10.65
N LEU A 224 -18.65 26.85 9.89
CA LEU A 224 -18.09 26.27 8.66
C LEU A 224 -19.13 25.62 7.72
N PRO A 225 -20.12 26.37 7.20
CA PRO A 225 -21.23 25.80 6.42
C PRO A 225 -20.80 25.10 5.12
N MET A 226 -19.60 25.38 4.63
CA MET A 226 -19.00 24.73 3.45
C MET A 226 -18.48 23.31 3.73
N ALA A 227 -18.34 22.92 5.00
CA ALA A 227 -17.87 21.60 5.40
C ALA A 227 -19.02 20.73 5.92
N ASP A 228 -18.81 19.41 5.87
CA ASP A 228 -19.76 18.42 6.37
C ASP A 228 -20.06 18.63 7.87
N GLN A 229 -21.36 18.73 8.19
CA GLN A 229 -21.83 19.11 9.53
C GLN A 229 -21.37 18.14 10.62
N GLU A 230 -21.32 16.85 10.32
CA GLU A 230 -20.92 15.81 11.28
C GLU A 230 -19.47 16.03 11.74
N VAL A 231 -18.61 16.37 10.78
CA VAL A 231 -17.19 16.64 11.03
C VAL A 231 -17.01 17.97 11.76
N VAL A 232 -17.77 19.01 11.38
CA VAL A 232 -17.75 20.32 12.06
C VAL A 232 -18.22 20.21 13.51
N ASN A 233 -19.24 19.41 13.80
CA ASN A 233 -19.72 19.21 15.17
C ASN A 233 -18.65 18.60 16.07
N ARG A 234 -17.86 17.65 15.55
CA ARG A 234 -16.74 17.06 16.29
C ARG A 234 -15.61 18.06 16.51
N LEU A 235 -15.28 18.87 15.51
CA LEU A 235 -14.31 19.96 15.69
C LEU A 235 -14.79 20.92 16.78
N HIS A 236 -16.05 21.34 16.73
CA HIS A 236 -16.63 22.25 17.72
C HIS A 236 -16.55 21.66 19.13
N GLN A 237 -16.90 20.38 19.32
CA GLN A 237 -16.76 19.71 20.61
C GLN A 237 -15.30 19.65 21.07
N ALA A 238 -14.36 19.28 20.21
CA ALA A 238 -12.94 19.21 20.56
C ALA A 238 -12.39 20.57 21.01
N LEU A 239 -12.79 21.66 20.34
CA LEU A 239 -12.41 23.01 20.74
C LEU A 239 -13.07 23.46 22.04
N GLN A 240 -14.30 23.02 22.33
CA GLN A 240 -14.94 23.26 23.63
C GLN A 240 -14.23 22.54 24.78
N GLU A 241 -13.77 21.30 24.54
CA GLU A 241 -12.98 20.53 25.51
C GLU A 241 -11.62 21.19 25.80
N ASP A 242 -11.11 22.02 24.89
CA ASP A 242 -9.93 22.88 25.10
C ASP A 242 -10.23 24.15 25.91
N GLY A 243 -11.46 24.30 26.43
CA GLY A 243 -11.87 25.44 27.25
C GLY A 243 -12.31 26.67 26.44
N ILE A 244 -12.48 26.55 25.12
CA ILE A 244 -12.95 27.66 24.28
C ILE A 244 -14.46 27.81 24.44
N ARG A 245 -14.90 29.03 24.76
CA ARG A 245 -16.33 29.35 24.92
C ARG A 245 -16.95 29.72 23.58
N PHE A 246 -17.94 28.96 23.13
CA PHE A 246 -18.64 29.24 21.87
C PHE A 246 -20.04 29.82 22.09
N LEU A 247 -20.30 30.95 21.45
CA LEU A 247 -21.57 31.66 21.48
C LEU A 247 -22.15 31.77 20.06
N ASN A 248 -22.61 30.64 19.53
CA ASN A 248 -23.24 30.56 18.21
C ASN A 248 -24.67 31.13 18.26
N GLY A 249 -25.15 31.68 17.15
CA GLY A 249 -26.45 32.34 17.09
C GLY A 249 -26.52 33.63 17.92
N ALA A 250 -25.37 34.24 18.23
CA ALA A 250 -25.29 35.45 19.05
C ALA A 250 -24.87 36.66 18.20
N LYS A 251 -25.68 37.72 18.24
CA LYS A 251 -25.41 38.97 17.52
C LYS A 251 -24.66 39.93 18.43
N ALA A 252 -23.49 40.42 18.01
CA ALA A 252 -22.84 41.56 18.65
C ALA A 252 -23.67 42.83 18.42
N VAL A 253 -24.04 43.53 19.50
CA VAL A 253 -24.93 44.71 19.44
C VAL A 253 -24.15 46.00 19.67
N SER A 254 -23.29 46.01 20.68
CA SER A 254 -22.48 47.18 21.02
C SER A 254 -21.18 46.73 21.68
N VAL A 255 -20.11 47.47 21.45
CA VAL A 255 -18.80 47.25 22.07
C VAL A 255 -18.27 48.56 22.63
N ARG A 256 -17.57 48.49 23.76
CA ARG A 256 -16.87 49.64 24.34
C ARG A 256 -15.56 49.20 24.95
N GLN A 257 -14.60 50.11 24.99
CA GLN A 257 -13.32 49.90 25.64
C GLN A 257 -13.28 50.67 26.97
N THR A 258 -12.82 50.03 28.03
CA THR A 258 -12.42 50.67 29.29
C THR A 258 -10.90 50.80 29.34
N GLN A 259 -10.34 51.32 30.44
CA GLN A 259 -8.89 51.40 30.61
C GLN A 259 -8.22 50.02 30.58
N ASP A 260 -8.90 48.99 31.09
CA ASP A 260 -8.30 47.67 31.30
C ASP A 260 -8.79 46.60 30.31
N MET A 261 -10.00 46.74 29.75
CA MET A 261 -10.68 45.65 29.02
C MET A 261 -11.60 46.14 27.90
N VAL A 262 -11.92 45.25 26.97
CA VAL A 262 -13.03 45.36 26.02
C VAL A 262 -14.30 44.73 26.62
N ILE A 263 -15.43 45.43 26.48
CA ILE A 263 -16.74 44.98 26.93
C ILE A 263 -17.64 44.83 25.70
N LEU A 264 -18.01 43.60 25.36
CA LEU A 264 -18.92 43.29 24.26
C LEU A 264 -20.30 42.92 24.80
N ARG A 265 -21.34 43.60 24.32
CA ARG A 265 -22.73 43.21 24.55
C ARG A 265 -23.26 42.43 23.35
N ILE A 266 -23.77 41.24 23.61
CA ILE A 266 -24.38 40.37 22.61
C ILE A 266 -25.88 40.19 22.88
N GLN A 267 -26.61 39.85 21.84
CA GLN A 267 -27.99 39.38 21.90
C GLN A 267 -28.04 37.92 21.44
N ARG A 268 -28.60 37.04 22.27
CA ARG A 268 -28.81 35.62 21.98
C ARG A 268 -30.03 35.40 21.09
N GLY A 269 -30.13 34.21 20.49
CA GLY A 269 -31.25 33.84 19.61
C GLY A 269 -32.63 33.88 20.27
N ASP A 270 -32.70 33.79 21.60
CA ASP A 270 -33.92 33.93 22.42
C ASP A 270 -34.23 35.39 22.80
N GLY A 271 -33.40 36.34 22.38
CA GLY A 271 -33.54 37.78 22.67
C GLY A 271 -32.86 38.23 23.97
N HIS A 272 -32.33 37.31 24.79
CA HIS A 272 -31.60 37.68 26.01
C HIS A 272 -30.28 38.37 25.67
N HIS A 273 -29.92 39.38 26.47
CA HIS A 273 -28.66 40.08 26.33
C HIS A 273 -27.64 39.55 27.34
N GLU A 274 -26.40 39.43 26.89
CA GLU A 274 -25.27 39.01 27.70
C GLU A 274 -24.10 39.98 27.47
N VAL A 275 -23.27 40.15 28.51
CA VAL A 275 -22.07 40.99 28.46
C VAL A 275 -20.85 40.10 28.66
N ILE A 276 -19.85 40.29 27.80
CA ILE A 276 -18.59 39.54 27.78
C ILE A 276 -17.45 40.54 27.99
N HIS A 277 -16.51 40.17 28.83
CA HIS A 277 -15.32 40.96 29.14
C HIS A 277 -14.08 40.21 28.63
N ALA A 278 -13.15 40.92 27.99
CA ALA A 278 -11.84 40.37 27.61
C ALA A 278 -10.80 41.48 27.43
N ASP A 279 -9.52 41.15 27.45
CA ASP A 279 -8.43 42.13 27.28
C ASP A 279 -8.42 42.71 25.85
N ARG A 280 -8.73 41.88 24.86
CA ARG A 280 -8.73 42.24 23.43
C ARG A 280 -9.90 41.60 22.69
N ILE A 281 -10.25 42.21 21.56
CA ILE A 281 -11.22 41.68 20.60
C ILE A 281 -10.56 41.54 19.22
N LEU A 282 -10.72 40.39 18.59
CA LEU A 282 -10.27 40.08 17.24
C LEU A 282 -11.48 39.99 16.31
N VAL A 283 -11.51 40.84 15.28
CA VAL A 283 -12.56 40.85 14.25
C VAL A 283 -12.15 39.93 13.10
N ALA A 284 -12.87 38.81 12.96
CA ALA A 284 -12.65 37.76 11.97
C ALA A 284 -13.96 37.35 11.26
N VAL A 285 -14.83 38.33 10.97
CA VAL A 285 -16.17 38.10 10.38
C VAL A 285 -16.19 37.95 8.86
N GLY A 286 -15.03 38.08 8.21
CA GLY A 286 -14.90 37.95 6.76
C GLY A 286 -13.96 38.99 6.16
N ARG A 287 -13.94 39.04 4.82
CA ARG A 287 -13.02 39.86 4.02
C ARG A 287 -13.79 40.57 2.91
N ARG A 288 -13.35 41.77 2.55
CA ARG A 288 -13.92 42.58 1.46
C ARG A 288 -12.88 42.81 0.35
N PRO A 289 -13.26 42.77 -0.94
CA PRO A 289 -12.34 43.09 -2.04
C PRO A 289 -11.72 44.49 -1.91
N ASP A 290 -10.43 44.61 -2.22
CA ASP A 290 -9.70 45.88 -2.20
C ASP A 290 -9.76 46.56 -3.57
N LEU A 291 -10.77 47.44 -3.76
CA LEU A 291 -11.10 48.04 -5.05
C LEU A 291 -11.08 49.58 -5.06
N GLU A 292 -11.17 50.23 -3.90
CA GLU A 292 -11.50 51.66 -3.77
C GLU A 292 -10.53 52.57 -4.54
N SER A 293 -9.23 52.27 -4.51
CA SER A 293 -8.22 53.11 -5.17
C SER A 293 -8.11 52.92 -6.68
N LEU A 294 -8.74 51.88 -7.24
CA LEU A 294 -8.49 51.45 -8.62
C LEU A 294 -9.22 52.27 -9.69
N ALA A 295 -10.31 52.97 -9.36
CA ALA A 295 -11.15 53.68 -10.33
C ALA A 295 -11.54 52.80 -11.56
N LEU A 296 -12.09 51.61 -11.29
CA LEU A 296 -12.38 50.57 -12.28
C LEU A 296 -13.35 51.01 -13.39
N GLU A 297 -14.16 52.02 -13.10
CA GLU A 297 -15.12 52.65 -14.01
C GLU A 297 -14.40 53.24 -15.22
N ASN A 298 -13.22 53.85 -15.01
CA ASN A 298 -12.41 54.42 -16.09
C ASN A 298 -11.85 53.35 -17.05
N ALA A 299 -11.86 52.09 -16.63
CA ALA A 299 -11.34 50.96 -17.40
C ALA A 299 -12.43 50.00 -17.92
N ASP A 300 -13.71 50.36 -17.76
CA ASP A 300 -14.88 49.54 -18.10
C ASP A 300 -14.86 48.15 -17.44
N VAL A 301 -14.36 48.06 -16.20
CA VAL A 301 -14.30 46.81 -15.42
C VAL A 301 -15.50 46.70 -14.49
N ARG A 302 -16.36 45.69 -14.71
CA ARG A 302 -17.52 45.40 -13.86
C ARG A 302 -17.10 44.67 -12.58
N TYR A 303 -17.63 45.10 -11.45
CA TYR A 303 -17.42 44.48 -10.14
C TYR A 303 -18.71 44.55 -9.30
N ASN A 304 -18.73 43.82 -8.19
CA ASN A 304 -19.80 43.85 -7.20
C ASN A 304 -19.22 43.71 -5.78
N ALA A 305 -20.07 43.61 -4.76
CA ALA A 305 -19.63 43.47 -3.37
C ALA A 305 -18.72 42.25 -3.09
N ARG A 306 -18.73 41.23 -3.97
CA ARG A 306 -17.87 40.04 -3.86
C ARG A 306 -16.56 40.17 -4.65
N GLY A 307 -16.42 41.17 -5.50
CA GLY A 307 -15.18 41.43 -6.24
C GLY A 307 -15.40 41.74 -7.73
N ILE A 308 -14.31 41.65 -8.50
CA ILE A 308 -14.30 41.86 -9.95
C ILE A 308 -14.95 40.66 -10.64
N ILE A 309 -15.89 40.94 -11.54
CA ILE A 309 -16.61 39.89 -12.29
C ILE A 309 -15.72 39.42 -13.45
N THR A 310 -15.42 38.13 -13.46
CA THR A 310 -14.61 37.49 -14.51
C THR A 310 -15.31 36.31 -15.16
N ASP A 311 -14.91 36.00 -16.40
CA ASP A 311 -15.24 34.72 -17.03
C ASP A 311 -14.33 33.58 -16.48
N ARG A 312 -14.57 32.32 -16.89
CA ARG A 312 -13.73 31.17 -16.47
C ARG A 312 -12.27 31.26 -16.91
N ARG A 313 -11.91 32.20 -17.78
CA ARG A 313 -10.54 32.49 -18.24
C ARG A 313 -9.92 33.66 -17.47
N LEU A 314 -10.58 34.12 -16.40
CA LEU A 314 -10.17 35.21 -15.52
C LEU A 314 -10.13 36.59 -16.21
N ARG A 315 -10.82 36.72 -17.34
CA ARG A 315 -10.92 37.98 -18.08
C ARG A 315 -12.10 38.78 -17.57
N THR A 316 -11.92 40.09 -17.40
CA THR A 316 -12.99 40.99 -16.96
C THR A 316 -13.91 41.39 -18.12
N SER A 317 -14.83 42.33 -17.91
CA SER A 317 -15.59 42.97 -19.00
C SER A 317 -14.71 43.71 -20.02
N SER A 318 -13.47 44.06 -19.65
CA SER A 318 -12.49 44.69 -20.53
C SER A 318 -11.52 43.62 -21.10
N PRO A 319 -11.46 43.41 -22.44
CA PRO A 319 -10.76 42.26 -23.03
C PRO A 319 -9.23 42.19 -22.81
N HIS A 320 -8.62 43.28 -22.36
CA HIS A 320 -7.19 43.37 -22.05
C HIS A 320 -6.89 43.42 -20.55
N ILE A 321 -7.91 43.30 -19.70
CA ILE A 321 -7.77 43.29 -18.24
C ILE A 321 -8.23 41.94 -17.71
N TYR A 322 -7.41 41.37 -16.83
CA TYR A 322 -7.66 40.14 -16.11
C TYR A 322 -7.70 40.44 -14.61
N ALA A 323 -8.35 39.58 -13.83
CA ALA A 323 -8.32 39.66 -12.37
C ALA A 323 -8.08 38.28 -11.78
N SER A 324 -7.32 38.22 -10.68
CA SER A 324 -6.85 36.96 -10.08
C SER A 324 -6.70 37.08 -8.56
N GLY A 325 -6.90 35.98 -7.85
CA GLY A 325 -6.85 35.90 -6.39
C GLY A 325 -8.16 36.33 -5.75
N ASP A 326 -8.07 36.72 -4.48
CA ASP A 326 -9.24 36.98 -3.63
C ASP A 326 -10.18 38.06 -4.18
N VAL A 327 -9.68 38.94 -5.06
CA VAL A 327 -10.46 40.00 -5.73
C VAL A 327 -11.39 39.47 -6.83
N ALA A 328 -11.14 38.28 -7.39
CA ALA A 328 -11.86 37.75 -8.55
C ALA A 328 -12.81 36.58 -8.22
N GLY A 329 -12.68 35.99 -7.03
CA GLY A 329 -13.51 34.87 -6.56
C GLY A 329 -13.31 33.57 -7.36
N PRO A 330 -14.12 32.52 -7.11
CA PRO A 330 -15.12 32.43 -6.04
C PRO A 330 -14.52 32.04 -4.67
N TYR A 331 -13.24 31.69 -4.60
CA TYR A 331 -12.58 31.24 -3.36
C TYR A 331 -11.42 32.14 -2.99
N GLN A 332 -11.32 32.47 -1.70
CA GLN A 332 -10.25 33.29 -1.12
C GLN A 332 -9.20 32.37 -0.47
N LEU A 333 -8.45 31.65 -1.30
CA LEU A 333 -7.42 30.71 -0.88
C LEU A 333 -6.11 31.03 -1.60
N ALA A 334 -5.00 31.04 -0.86
CA ALA A 334 -3.66 31.25 -1.41
C ALA A 334 -3.33 30.31 -2.60
N SER A 335 -3.63 29.01 -2.46
CA SER A 335 -3.44 28.01 -3.52
C SER A 335 -4.30 28.26 -4.75
N THR A 336 -5.53 28.76 -4.56
CA THR A 336 -6.41 29.17 -5.67
C THR A 336 -5.87 30.43 -6.33
N ALA A 337 -5.40 31.40 -5.55
CA ALA A 337 -4.81 32.65 -6.04
C ALA A 337 -3.55 32.40 -6.89
N GLU A 338 -2.70 31.46 -6.49
CA GLU A 338 -1.54 31.01 -7.26
C GLU A 338 -1.95 30.42 -8.62
N ALA A 339 -2.85 29.43 -8.61
CA ALA A 339 -3.34 28.80 -9.85
C ALA A 339 -4.02 29.81 -10.78
N GLN A 340 -4.81 30.72 -10.22
CA GLN A 340 -5.43 31.81 -10.97
C GLN A 340 -4.37 32.76 -11.55
N GLY A 341 -3.31 33.10 -10.81
CA GLY A 341 -2.24 33.97 -11.29
C GLY A 341 -1.54 33.40 -12.53
N ILE A 342 -1.19 32.12 -12.51
CA ILE A 342 -0.60 31.41 -13.66
C ILE A 342 -1.55 31.48 -14.87
N ILE A 343 -2.83 31.18 -14.66
CA ILE A 343 -3.84 31.15 -15.74
C ILE A 343 -4.09 32.56 -16.29
N ALA A 344 -4.23 33.58 -15.44
CA ALA A 344 -4.47 34.96 -15.83
C ALA A 344 -3.29 35.50 -16.65
N ALA A 345 -2.05 35.29 -16.19
CA ALA A 345 -0.85 35.69 -16.93
C ALA A 345 -0.70 34.95 -18.27
N THR A 346 -0.89 33.63 -18.27
CA THR A 346 -0.88 32.82 -19.50
C THR A 346 -1.93 33.32 -20.49
N ASN A 347 -3.16 33.58 -20.02
CA ASN A 347 -4.24 34.07 -20.85
C ASN A 347 -4.03 35.51 -21.30
N ALA A 348 -3.37 36.36 -20.51
CA ALA A 348 -3.03 37.72 -20.92
C ALA A 348 -2.05 37.70 -22.12
N VAL A 349 -1.10 36.76 -22.11
CA VAL A 349 0.08 36.76 -22.98
C VAL A 349 -0.06 35.84 -24.20
N LEU A 350 -0.61 34.64 -24.06
CA LEU A 350 -0.66 33.62 -25.11
C LEU A 350 -1.98 33.62 -25.88
N PRO A 351 -1.99 33.15 -27.14
CA PRO A 351 -3.23 33.05 -27.93
C PRO A 351 -4.17 31.94 -27.41
N ILE A 352 -3.62 30.83 -26.93
CA ILE A 352 -4.39 29.69 -26.41
C ILE A 352 -4.84 30.00 -24.98
N LYS A 353 -6.16 30.06 -24.77
CA LYS A 353 -6.75 30.40 -23.48
C LYS A 353 -7.10 29.15 -22.67
N ARG A 354 -6.78 29.16 -21.38
CA ARG A 354 -7.11 28.12 -20.42
C ARG A 354 -8.21 28.61 -19.49
N SER A 355 -9.01 27.67 -18.97
CA SER A 355 -10.03 27.96 -17.97
C SER A 355 -9.62 27.40 -16.62
N VAL A 356 -10.03 28.07 -15.55
CA VAL A 356 -9.85 27.57 -14.20
C VAL A 356 -10.82 26.40 -13.95
N ASP A 357 -10.31 25.38 -13.28
CA ASP A 357 -11.09 24.26 -12.76
C ASP A 357 -10.96 24.23 -11.23
N TYR A 358 -12.10 24.33 -10.56
CA TYR A 358 -12.18 24.34 -9.09
C TYR A 358 -12.65 22.98 -8.53
N ASN A 359 -12.93 21.99 -9.38
CA ASN A 359 -13.47 20.70 -8.94
C ASN A 359 -12.53 19.95 -7.99
N SER A 360 -11.24 20.22 -8.07
CA SER A 360 -10.21 19.62 -7.21
C SER A 360 -9.65 20.60 -6.17
N ASN A 361 -10.37 21.67 -5.83
CA ASN A 361 -9.93 22.58 -4.78
C ASN A 361 -9.96 21.89 -3.41
N VAL A 362 -8.84 21.97 -2.70
CA VAL A 362 -8.70 21.50 -1.32
C VAL A 362 -8.84 22.69 -0.39
N PHE A 363 -9.58 22.47 0.70
CA PHE A 363 -9.70 23.39 1.81
C PHE A 363 -9.02 22.75 3.03
N VAL A 364 -8.17 23.51 3.72
CA VAL A 364 -7.55 23.09 4.98
C VAL A 364 -7.75 24.20 5.98
N ILE A 365 -8.26 23.83 7.14
CA ILE A 365 -8.50 24.67 8.31
C ILE A 365 -7.54 24.15 9.36
N PHE A 366 -6.56 24.96 9.73
CA PHE A 366 -5.43 24.57 10.56
C PHE A 366 -5.75 24.70 12.06
N THR A 367 -6.97 24.36 12.46
CA THR A 367 -7.30 24.13 13.86
C THR A 367 -6.56 22.91 14.40
N GLU A 368 -6.68 22.65 15.69
CA GLU A 368 -6.19 21.44 16.32
C GLU A 368 -7.34 20.69 17.02
N PRO A 369 -7.80 19.54 16.49
CA PRO A 369 -7.31 18.87 15.28
C PRO A 369 -7.61 19.62 13.96
N PRO A 370 -6.78 19.47 12.92
CA PRO A 370 -6.99 20.16 11.64
C PRO A 370 -8.12 19.50 10.85
N LEU A 371 -8.84 20.32 10.08
CA LEU A 371 -9.92 19.91 9.21
C LEU A 371 -9.55 20.16 7.75
N ALA A 372 -9.52 19.12 6.93
CA ALA A 372 -9.32 19.22 5.50
C ALA A 372 -10.47 18.61 4.71
N PHE A 373 -10.88 19.24 3.63
CA PHE A 373 -11.96 18.72 2.79
C PHE A 373 -11.87 19.11 1.32
N ILE A 374 -12.59 18.35 0.50
CA ILE A 374 -12.67 18.51 -0.95
C ILE A 374 -14.04 18.02 -1.45
N GLY A 375 -14.61 18.70 -2.45
CA GLY A 375 -15.84 18.28 -3.12
C GLY A 375 -17.11 18.52 -2.29
N LEU A 376 -18.11 17.66 -2.49
CA LEU A 376 -19.45 17.84 -1.91
C LEU A 376 -19.49 17.41 -0.44
N THR A 377 -20.33 18.07 0.35
CA THR A 377 -20.80 17.59 1.67
C THR A 377 -21.71 16.37 1.54
N GLU A 378 -21.97 15.62 2.62
CA GLU A 378 -22.90 14.48 2.54
C GLU A 378 -24.31 14.93 2.12
N ASP A 379 -24.79 16.07 2.61
CA ASP A 379 -26.13 16.59 2.27
C ASP A 379 -26.26 16.86 0.77
N GLU A 380 -25.32 17.63 0.20
CA GLU A 380 -25.26 17.91 -1.24
C GLU A 380 -25.08 16.63 -2.08
N ALA A 381 -24.25 15.70 -1.60
CA ALA A 381 -24.02 14.44 -2.28
C ALA A 381 -25.26 13.53 -2.23
N ARG A 382 -26.03 13.55 -1.14
CA ARG A 382 -27.29 12.81 -1.02
C ARG A 382 -28.36 13.39 -1.93
N GLU A 383 -28.46 14.72 -2.01
CA GLU A 383 -29.36 15.39 -2.96
C GLU A 383 -29.04 14.99 -4.41
N LYS A 384 -27.75 14.97 -4.76
CA LYS A 384 -27.30 14.69 -6.14
C LYS A 384 -27.34 13.20 -6.54
N TYR A 385 -26.95 12.29 -5.65
CA TYR A 385 -26.75 10.87 -5.99
C TYR A 385 -27.79 9.93 -5.35
N GLY A 386 -28.54 10.40 -4.35
CA GLY A 386 -29.56 9.61 -3.66
C GLY A 386 -29.04 8.26 -3.17
N ARG A 387 -29.74 7.18 -3.54
CA ARG A 387 -29.40 5.79 -3.15
C ARG A 387 -28.07 5.28 -3.73
N ASN A 388 -27.53 5.96 -4.75
CA ASN A 388 -26.24 5.59 -5.35
C ASN A 388 -25.04 6.13 -4.57
N LEU A 389 -25.25 7.04 -3.63
CA LEU A 389 -24.19 7.51 -2.75
C LEU A 389 -23.69 6.38 -1.84
N ARG A 390 -22.38 6.33 -1.62
CA ARG A 390 -21.74 5.53 -0.60
C ARG A 390 -20.93 6.44 0.32
N VAL A 391 -21.07 6.24 1.62
CA VAL A 391 -20.43 7.05 2.65
C VAL A 391 -19.60 6.11 3.52
N TYR A 392 -18.31 6.40 3.61
CA TYR A 392 -17.37 5.67 4.46
C TYR A 392 -16.91 6.58 5.58
N ARG A 393 -16.89 6.07 6.81
CA ARG A 393 -16.44 6.78 8.01
C ARG A 393 -15.29 6.02 8.64
N PHE A 394 -14.30 6.74 9.14
CA PHE A 394 -13.16 6.19 9.86
C PHE A 394 -12.91 7.04 11.10
N GLU A 395 -12.92 6.42 12.28
CA GLU A 395 -12.69 7.10 13.55
C GLU A 395 -11.20 7.07 13.88
N TYR A 396 -10.62 8.22 14.25
CA TYR A 396 -9.18 8.31 14.55
C TYR A 396 -8.80 7.45 15.76
N GLU A 397 -9.68 7.28 16.74
CA GLU A 397 -9.49 6.41 17.92
C GLU A 397 -9.19 4.96 17.56
N THR A 398 -9.57 4.50 16.37
CA THR A 398 -9.34 3.13 15.92
C THR A 398 -8.03 2.97 15.14
N MET A 399 -7.43 4.08 14.74
CA MET A 399 -6.23 4.10 13.91
C MET A 399 -4.99 3.94 14.77
N ARG A 400 -4.26 2.85 14.55
CA ARG A 400 -2.99 2.57 15.25
C ARG A 400 -1.98 3.71 15.16
N ARG A 401 -1.91 4.44 14.03
CA ARG A 401 -1.00 5.60 13.92
C ARG A 401 -1.43 6.74 14.85
N ALA A 402 -2.73 7.03 14.92
CA ALA A 402 -3.29 8.03 15.83
C ALA A 402 -3.02 7.66 17.30
N MET A 403 -3.21 6.39 17.68
CA MET A 403 -2.87 5.89 19.02
C MET A 403 -1.39 6.08 19.37
N ILE A 404 -0.49 5.75 18.43
CA ILE A 404 0.96 5.92 18.64
C ILE A 404 1.33 7.39 18.84
N ASP A 405 0.65 8.31 18.15
CA ASP A 405 0.89 9.75 18.24
C ASP A 405 0.14 10.42 19.40
N GLY A 406 -0.76 9.69 20.07
CA GLY A 406 -1.68 10.26 21.06
C GLY A 406 -2.71 11.24 20.45
N ASN A 407 -2.99 11.12 19.15
CA ASN A 407 -3.85 12.03 18.37
C ASN A 407 -5.14 11.33 17.91
N GLU A 408 -5.88 10.77 18.87
CA GLU A 408 -7.06 9.91 18.62
C GLU A 408 -8.35 10.70 18.35
N VAL A 409 -8.37 12.01 18.61
CA VAL A 409 -9.54 12.87 18.37
C VAL A 409 -9.64 13.20 16.88
N GLY A 410 -10.69 12.69 16.22
CA GLY A 410 -10.93 12.98 14.81
C GLY A 410 -11.86 11.98 14.12
N MET A 411 -12.26 12.32 12.90
CA MET A 411 -12.97 11.42 12.00
C MET A 411 -12.64 11.75 10.54
N ALA A 412 -12.62 10.74 9.68
CA ALA A 412 -12.57 10.93 8.24
C ALA A 412 -13.82 10.37 7.58
N LYS A 413 -14.30 11.07 6.56
CA LYS A 413 -15.54 10.79 5.86
C LYS A 413 -15.32 10.91 4.36
N PHE A 414 -15.58 9.82 3.64
CA PHE A 414 -15.39 9.74 2.19
C PHE A 414 -16.70 9.43 1.49
N LEU A 415 -17.01 10.19 0.45
CA LEU A 415 -18.25 10.13 -0.31
C LEU A 415 -17.95 9.64 -1.72
N CYS A 416 -18.54 8.53 -2.11
CA CYS A 416 -18.36 7.91 -3.41
C CYS A 416 -19.67 7.81 -4.19
N ASP A 417 -19.61 8.05 -5.50
CA ASP A 417 -20.74 7.76 -6.39
C ASP A 417 -20.97 6.25 -6.57
N GLY A 418 -22.01 5.88 -7.32
CA GLY A 418 -22.36 4.48 -7.58
C GLY A 418 -21.28 3.69 -8.34
N SER A 419 -20.34 4.38 -9.00
CA SER A 419 -19.20 3.79 -9.72
C SER A 419 -17.94 3.64 -8.86
N GLY A 420 -17.96 4.18 -7.64
CA GLY A 420 -16.84 4.17 -6.69
C GLY A 420 -15.84 5.30 -6.90
N ARG A 421 -16.24 6.41 -7.55
CA ARG A 421 -15.41 7.63 -7.68
C ARG A 421 -15.68 8.58 -6.53
N ILE A 422 -14.63 9.27 -6.06
CA ILE A 422 -14.75 10.23 -4.96
C ILE A 422 -15.47 11.49 -5.42
N VAL A 423 -16.60 11.78 -4.78
CA VAL A 423 -17.38 13.00 -5.02
C VAL A 423 -17.12 14.04 -3.94
N GLY A 424 -16.77 13.62 -2.72
CA GLY A 424 -16.31 14.48 -1.65
C GLY A 424 -15.55 13.71 -0.56
N ALA A 425 -14.74 14.42 0.22
CA ALA A 425 -14.06 13.87 1.38
C ALA A 425 -13.83 14.96 2.43
N HIS A 426 -13.94 14.60 3.71
CA HIS A 426 -13.76 15.47 4.86
C HIS A 426 -12.96 14.72 5.91
N ILE A 427 -11.85 15.27 6.36
CA ILE A 427 -10.91 14.63 7.28
C ILE A 427 -10.65 15.62 8.42
N LEU A 428 -11.04 15.25 9.63
CA LEU A 428 -10.71 15.94 10.86
C LEU A 428 -9.74 15.07 11.66
N GLY A 429 -8.56 15.59 11.97
CA GLY A 429 -7.56 14.86 12.75
C GLY A 429 -6.14 15.10 12.25
N GLU A 430 -5.16 14.60 13.00
CA GLU A 430 -3.74 14.74 12.66
C GLU A 430 -3.45 14.33 11.20
N ALA A 431 -2.54 15.07 10.56
CA ALA A 431 -2.18 14.95 9.14
C ALA A 431 -3.32 15.12 8.11
N ALA A 432 -4.52 15.62 8.49
CA ALA A 432 -5.63 15.83 7.55
C ALA A 432 -5.23 16.68 6.33
N GLY A 433 -4.51 17.78 6.55
CA GLY A 433 -4.03 18.67 5.49
C GLY A 433 -3.06 18.02 4.51
N GLU A 434 -2.33 16.98 4.92
CA GLU A 434 -1.40 16.24 4.06
C GLU A 434 -2.13 15.11 3.31
N VAL A 435 -2.96 14.33 4.02
CA VAL A 435 -3.65 13.17 3.44
C VAL A 435 -4.69 13.58 2.39
N ILE A 436 -5.33 14.74 2.54
CA ILE A 436 -6.34 15.23 1.60
C ILE A 436 -5.78 15.42 0.18
N HIS A 437 -4.47 15.67 0.02
CA HIS A 437 -3.84 15.83 -1.29
C HIS A 437 -3.79 14.52 -2.09
N GLU A 438 -3.68 13.36 -1.42
CA GLU A 438 -3.82 12.08 -2.11
C GLU A 438 -5.25 11.94 -2.67
N VAL A 439 -6.26 12.32 -1.88
CA VAL A 439 -7.67 12.33 -2.31
C VAL A 439 -7.89 13.30 -3.47
N GLN A 440 -7.25 14.46 -3.43
CA GLN A 440 -7.27 15.45 -4.50
C GLN A 440 -6.78 14.87 -5.82
N VAL A 441 -5.65 14.16 -5.82
CA VAL A 441 -5.11 13.50 -7.02
C VAL A 441 -6.10 12.46 -7.54
N ILE A 442 -6.65 11.61 -6.68
CA ILE A 442 -7.61 10.56 -7.07
C ILE A 442 -8.86 11.18 -7.72
N LYS A 443 -9.38 12.25 -7.12
CA LYS A 443 -10.55 12.99 -7.63
C LYS A 443 -10.24 13.69 -8.96
N ALA A 444 -9.09 14.35 -9.08
CA ALA A 444 -8.65 15.04 -10.29
C ALA A 444 -8.46 14.07 -11.47
N LEU A 445 -7.92 12.87 -11.20
CA LEU A 445 -7.79 11.78 -12.18
C LEU A 445 -9.12 11.06 -12.45
N ASN A 446 -10.20 11.41 -11.73
CA ASN A 446 -11.55 10.88 -11.90
C ASN A 446 -11.59 9.34 -11.91
N THR A 447 -10.74 8.71 -11.08
CA THR A 447 -10.51 7.26 -11.07
C THR A 447 -11.30 6.58 -9.95
N PRO A 448 -12.01 5.47 -10.22
CA PRO A 448 -12.68 4.70 -9.18
C PRO A 448 -11.69 4.10 -8.16
N LEU A 449 -12.00 4.23 -6.87
CA LEU A 449 -11.13 3.83 -5.76
C LEU A 449 -10.68 2.37 -5.80
N HIS A 450 -11.54 1.45 -6.23
CA HIS A 450 -11.20 0.02 -6.32
C HIS A 450 -10.00 -0.28 -7.25
N ARG A 451 -9.65 0.64 -8.17
CA ARG A 451 -8.48 0.50 -9.05
C ARG A 451 -7.17 0.79 -8.31
N LEU A 452 -7.24 1.45 -7.17
CA LEU A 452 -6.09 1.85 -6.37
C LEU A 452 -5.76 0.83 -5.29
N ASN A 453 -6.48 -0.30 -5.21
CA ASN A 453 -6.24 -1.35 -4.21
C ASN A 453 -4.87 -2.04 -4.38
N THR A 454 -4.22 -1.86 -5.52
CA THR A 454 -2.86 -2.35 -5.78
C THR A 454 -1.76 -1.40 -5.31
N ILE A 455 -2.12 -0.16 -4.93
CA ILE A 455 -1.15 0.82 -4.42
C ILE A 455 -0.87 0.48 -2.96
N THR A 456 0.41 0.30 -2.63
CA THR A 456 0.85 0.02 -1.26
C THR A 456 1.08 1.32 -0.52
N HIS A 457 0.35 1.52 0.58
CA HIS A 457 0.66 2.56 1.56
C HIS A 457 1.56 2.02 2.66
N ALA A 458 2.57 2.79 3.07
CA ALA A 458 3.43 2.44 4.19
C ALA A 458 2.61 2.31 5.49
N TYR A 459 2.89 1.27 6.28
CA TYR A 459 2.19 1.00 7.53
C TYR A 459 3.15 1.12 8.74
N PRO A 460 2.73 1.75 9.86
CA PRO A 460 1.47 2.49 10.06
C PRO A 460 1.58 3.98 9.67
N THR A 461 0.66 4.48 8.84
CA THR A 461 0.55 5.92 8.48
C THR A 461 -0.91 6.36 8.40
N TYR A 462 -1.19 7.67 8.52
CA TYR A 462 -2.55 8.22 8.33
C TYR A 462 -3.08 7.98 6.92
N ALA A 463 -2.25 8.18 5.89
CA ALA A 463 -2.62 7.91 4.50
C ALA A 463 -3.03 6.43 4.30
N GLN A 464 -2.29 5.49 4.90
CA GLN A 464 -2.65 4.08 4.87
C GLN A 464 -3.99 3.82 5.58
N ALA A 465 -4.15 4.35 6.79
CA ALA A 465 -5.35 4.12 7.60
C ALA A 465 -6.61 4.71 6.96
N LEU A 466 -6.46 5.79 6.20
CA LEU A 466 -7.55 6.49 5.53
C LEU A 466 -7.74 6.03 4.08
N VAL A 467 -6.88 6.50 3.18
CA VAL A 467 -7.02 6.28 1.73
C VAL A 467 -6.75 4.82 1.36
N GLY A 468 -5.72 4.22 1.94
CA GLY A 468 -5.38 2.81 1.72
C GLY A 468 -6.51 1.86 2.13
N ARG A 469 -7.08 2.03 3.33
CA ARG A 469 -8.20 1.21 3.80
C ARG A 469 -9.49 1.48 3.04
N LEU A 470 -9.79 2.73 2.73
CA LEU A 470 -10.93 3.09 1.89
C LEU A 470 -10.89 2.35 0.55
N SER A 471 -9.74 2.36 -0.11
CA SER A 471 -9.51 1.62 -1.36
C SER A 471 -9.82 0.12 -1.22
N GLN A 472 -9.36 -0.52 -0.13
CA GLN A 472 -9.63 -1.93 0.19
C GLN A 472 -11.11 -2.20 0.45
N LEU A 473 -11.80 -1.34 1.20
CA LEU A 473 -13.24 -1.46 1.48
C LEU A 473 -14.07 -1.35 0.21
N VAL A 474 -13.79 -0.35 -0.64
CA VAL A 474 -14.48 -0.17 -1.92
C VAL A 474 -14.21 -1.36 -2.86
N TYR A 475 -13.00 -1.92 -2.83
CA TYR A 475 -12.68 -3.14 -3.58
C TYR A 475 -13.46 -4.37 -3.08
N LEU A 476 -13.57 -4.57 -1.77
CA LEU A 476 -14.36 -5.66 -1.18
C LEU A 476 -15.85 -5.52 -1.50
N GLU A 477 -16.40 -4.31 -1.44
CA GLU A 477 -17.78 -4.05 -1.86
C GLU A 477 -18.00 -4.42 -3.33
N LYS A 478 -17.08 -4.03 -4.21
CA LYS A 478 -17.17 -4.36 -5.63
C LYS A 478 -17.14 -5.87 -5.85
N MET A 479 -16.30 -6.60 -5.11
CA MET A 479 -16.29 -8.07 -5.14
C MET A 479 -17.61 -8.65 -4.63
N GLY A 480 -18.19 -8.12 -3.55
CA GLY A 480 -19.47 -8.58 -3.01
C GLY A 480 -20.68 -8.34 -3.93
N ARG A 481 -20.61 -7.33 -4.81
CA ARG A 481 -21.64 -7.09 -5.84
C ARG A 481 -21.51 -8.00 -7.06
N ASN A 482 -20.38 -8.68 -7.24
CA ASN A 482 -20.21 -9.62 -8.34
C ASN A 482 -21.08 -10.87 -8.11
N ILE A 483 -22.01 -11.14 -9.03
CA ILE A 483 -22.98 -12.25 -8.93
C ILE A 483 -22.29 -13.59 -8.72
N PHE A 484 -21.16 -13.84 -9.36
CA PHE A 484 -20.40 -15.08 -9.21
C PHE A 484 -19.82 -15.21 -7.80
N VAL A 485 -19.23 -14.14 -7.27
CA VAL A 485 -18.65 -14.11 -5.92
C VAL A 485 -19.74 -14.27 -4.86
N ARG A 486 -20.85 -13.53 -4.99
CA ARG A 486 -21.98 -13.60 -4.05
C ARG A 486 -22.65 -14.97 -4.05
N THR A 487 -22.79 -15.58 -5.22
CA THR A 487 -23.36 -16.94 -5.36
C THR A 487 -22.41 -17.98 -4.78
N ALA A 488 -21.11 -17.89 -5.08
CA ALA A 488 -20.10 -18.79 -4.53
C ALA A 488 -20.05 -18.73 -2.99
N LEU A 489 -20.08 -17.53 -2.41
CA LEU A 489 -20.05 -17.36 -0.96
C LEU A 489 -21.34 -17.81 -0.26
N ARG A 490 -22.49 -17.76 -0.92
CA ARG A 490 -23.76 -18.30 -0.40
C ARG A 490 -23.84 -19.81 -0.42
N VAL A 491 -23.22 -20.45 -1.42
CA VAL A 491 -23.25 -21.91 -1.59
C VAL A 491 -22.22 -22.61 -0.68
N LEU A 492 -21.19 -21.91 -0.22
CA LEU A 492 -20.18 -22.43 0.70
C LEU A 492 -20.65 -22.33 2.17
N PRO A 493 -20.81 -23.46 2.91
CA PRO A 493 -21.25 -23.44 4.31
C PRO A 493 -20.29 -22.63 5.19
N GLY A 494 -20.82 -21.64 5.94
CA GLY A 494 -20.04 -20.76 6.82
C GLY A 494 -19.34 -19.57 6.14
N TYR A 495 -19.56 -19.35 4.83
CA TYR A 495 -18.92 -18.26 4.06
C TYR A 495 -19.85 -17.13 3.62
N SER A 496 -21.16 -17.28 3.82
CA SER A 496 -22.17 -16.29 3.40
C SER A 496 -21.92 -14.89 3.96
N ASN A 497 -21.32 -14.79 5.15
CA ASN A 497 -21.02 -13.53 5.85
C ASN A 497 -19.53 -13.14 5.84
N ARG A 498 -18.63 -13.89 5.18
CA ARG A 498 -17.17 -13.63 5.28
C ARG A 498 -16.74 -12.29 4.67
N LEU A 499 -17.38 -11.86 3.58
CA LEU A 499 -17.14 -10.53 3.01
C LEU A 499 -17.59 -9.42 3.96
N HIS A 500 -18.74 -9.62 4.62
CA HIS A 500 -19.25 -8.68 5.61
C HIS A 500 -18.33 -8.59 6.82
N LEU A 501 -17.89 -9.73 7.38
CA LEU A 501 -16.92 -9.78 8.49
C LEU A 501 -15.57 -9.13 8.11
N ALA A 502 -15.11 -9.30 6.86
CA ALA A 502 -13.90 -8.65 6.38
C ALA A 502 -14.09 -7.12 6.25
N GLN A 503 -15.26 -6.68 5.79
CA GLN A 503 -15.60 -5.26 5.73
C GLN A 503 -15.70 -4.65 7.13
N GLU A 504 -16.38 -5.30 8.07
CA GLU A 504 -16.46 -4.87 9.48
C GLU A 504 -15.06 -4.77 10.10
N ARG A 505 -14.21 -5.79 9.88
CA ARG A 505 -12.84 -5.78 10.41
C ARG A 505 -11.98 -4.65 9.84
N LEU A 506 -12.17 -4.29 8.57
CA LEU A 506 -11.42 -3.23 7.91
C LEU A 506 -11.96 -1.83 8.16
N ALA A 507 -13.28 -1.71 8.35
CA ALA A 507 -13.95 -0.48 8.73
C ALA A 507 -13.63 -0.06 10.16
N GLU A 508 -12.97 -0.93 10.95
CA GLU A 508 -12.67 -0.71 12.37
C GLU A 508 -13.88 -0.27 13.18
N ALA A 509 -15.10 -0.63 12.76
CA ALA A 509 -16.31 -0.28 13.48
C ALA A 509 -16.33 -1.01 14.82
N THR A 510 -16.13 -0.25 15.90
CA THR A 510 -16.25 -0.73 17.27
C THR A 510 -17.70 -1.12 17.54
N THR A 511 -18.03 -2.42 17.56
CA THR A 511 -19.10 -2.87 18.44
C THR A 511 -18.57 -2.81 19.86
N ALA A 512 -19.09 -1.87 20.64
CA ALA A 512 -18.95 -1.85 22.08
C ALA A 512 -19.48 -3.19 22.64
N THR A 513 -18.59 -4.01 23.17
CA THR A 513 -18.92 -4.98 24.22
C THR A 513 -17.89 -4.81 25.32
N SER A 514 -18.36 -4.21 26.41
CA SER A 514 -17.80 -4.36 27.75
C SER A 514 -17.63 -5.85 28.08
N ASP A 515 -16.71 -6.11 29.01
CA ASP A 515 -16.35 -7.40 29.61
C ASP A 515 -15.32 -8.25 28.87
N MET A 516 -14.04 -7.92 29.10
CA MET A 516 -13.07 -8.97 29.37
C MET A 516 -12.05 -8.53 30.42
N LYS A 517 -12.27 -9.01 31.64
CA LYS A 517 -11.38 -8.88 32.80
C LYS A 517 -10.01 -9.51 32.52
N MET A 518 -9.01 -8.91 33.16
CA MET A 518 -7.61 -9.33 33.29
C MET A 518 -7.40 -10.84 33.46
N ALA A 519 -6.37 -11.36 32.79
CA ALA A 519 -5.54 -12.44 33.35
C ALA A 519 -4.09 -12.29 32.85
N ARG A 520 -3.21 -11.77 33.70
CA ARG A 520 -1.76 -11.94 33.61
C ARG A 520 -1.44 -13.39 33.98
N HIS A 521 -0.63 -14.07 33.18
CA HIS A 521 0.11 -15.26 33.63
C HIS A 521 1.58 -15.07 33.26
N GLU A 522 2.38 -14.78 34.28
CA GLU A 522 3.83 -14.98 34.28
C GLU A 522 4.10 -16.49 34.22
N ILE A 523 4.98 -16.92 33.32
CA ILE A 523 5.53 -18.29 33.34
C ILE A 523 7.00 -18.15 33.73
N ILE A 524 7.27 -18.55 34.98
CA ILE A 524 8.59 -18.86 35.52
C ILE A 524 8.96 -20.25 34.99
N LEU A 525 10.14 -20.39 34.36
CA LEU A 525 10.75 -21.70 34.13
C LEU A 525 12.16 -21.72 34.72
N VAL A 526 12.27 -22.56 35.74
CA VAL A 526 13.46 -22.90 36.51
C VAL A 526 14.44 -23.68 35.63
N TYR A 527 15.72 -23.31 35.73
CA TYR A 527 16.86 -23.97 35.11
C TYR A 527 17.35 -25.08 36.06
N ASP A 528 17.38 -26.33 35.59
CA ASP A 528 18.19 -27.40 36.20
C ASP A 528 19.05 -28.05 35.12
N GLY A 529 20.36 -28.04 35.36
CA GLY A 529 21.37 -28.58 34.45
C GLY A 529 21.69 -30.05 34.72
N VAL A 530 22.13 -30.77 33.67
CA VAL A 530 22.98 -31.96 33.81
C VAL A 530 23.99 -32.00 32.66
N SER A 531 25.24 -32.30 33.04
CA SER A 531 26.46 -32.42 32.24
C SER A 531 26.47 -33.60 31.27
N LEU A 532 27.18 -33.43 30.15
CA LEU A 532 27.58 -34.47 29.19
C LEU A 532 28.92 -35.08 29.62
N THR A 533 28.98 -36.40 29.79
CA THR A 533 30.18 -37.21 29.51
C THR A 533 29.80 -38.69 29.39
N ASP A 534 30.47 -39.35 28.43
CA ASP A 534 30.73 -40.79 28.27
C ASP A 534 29.60 -41.74 27.80
N ALA A 535 29.76 -42.24 26.57
CA ALA A 535 30.19 -43.63 26.34
C ALA A 535 30.12 -44.01 24.84
N CYS A 536 31.28 -44.19 24.22
CA CYS A 536 31.46 -44.98 23.01
C CYS A 536 31.88 -46.41 23.41
N ARG A 537 31.13 -47.42 22.92
CA ARG A 537 31.51 -48.81 22.55
C ARG A 537 30.53 -49.86 23.11
N ALA A 538 29.76 -50.50 22.21
CA ALA A 538 29.57 -51.96 22.14
C ALA A 538 28.64 -52.37 20.98
N ASP A 539 28.95 -53.53 20.41
CA ASP A 539 28.18 -54.43 19.52
C ASP A 539 27.97 -54.12 18.02
N SER A 540 29.02 -54.49 17.29
CA SER A 540 29.05 -54.95 15.91
C SER A 540 28.26 -56.26 15.72
N GLN A 541 26.95 -56.16 15.48
CA GLN A 541 26.15 -57.08 14.63
C GLN A 541 24.69 -56.61 14.42
N GLN A 542 24.26 -55.52 15.07
CA GLN A 542 23.03 -54.76 14.77
C GLN A 542 23.26 -53.53 13.86
N ALA A 543 24.44 -53.43 13.24
CA ALA A 543 24.93 -52.23 12.55
C ALA A 543 24.37 -52.02 11.12
N GLN A 544 23.16 -52.52 10.82
CA GLN A 544 22.44 -52.10 9.62
C GLN A 544 21.31 -51.15 10.01
N ARG A 545 21.47 -49.88 9.60
CA ARG A 545 20.44 -48.83 9.44
C ARG A 545 20.08 -47.99 10.68
N ARG A 546 21.05 -47.58 11.50
CA ARG A 546 20.82 -46.43 12.40
C ARG A 546 21.24 -45.15 11.70
N CYS A 547 20.30 -44.22 11.57
CA CYS A 547 20.65 -42.87 11.12
C CYS A 547 21.57 -42.22 12.15
N VAL A 548 22.66 -41.60 11.69
CA VAL A 548 23.59 -40.86 12.55
C VAL A 548 23.63 -39.43 12.07
N ILE A 549 23.08 -38.52 12.88
CA ILE A 549 23.15 -37.07 12.68
C ILE A 549 23.95 -36.49 13.83
N ALA A 550 25.15 -35.99 13.53
CA ALA A 550 25.99 -35.32 14.52
C ALA A 550 25.95 -33.80 14.31
N SER A 551 25.53 -33.06 15.33
CA SER A 551 25.57 -31.60 15.32
C SER A 551 26.85 -31.09 15.95
N ARG A 552 27.59 -30.21 15.27
CA ARG A 552 28.78 -29.52 15.79
C ARG A 552 28.62 -28.02 15.60
N VAL A 553 28.85 -27.23 16.64
CA VAL A 553 28.91 -25.76 16.53
C VAL A 553 30.27 -25.40 15.92
N LEU A 554 30.26 -24.72 14.77
CA LEU A 554 31.48 -24.27 14.09
C LEU A 554 31.92 -22.89 14.59
N ASP A 555 30.95 -22.00 14.83
CA ASP A 555 31.12 -20.68 15.45
C ASP A 555 29.77 -20.22 16.03
N GLU A 556 29.74 -19.03 16.65
CA GLU A 556 28.53 -18.47 17.28
C GLU A 556 27.32 -18.45 16.34
N LYS A 557 27.53 -18.32 15.03
CA LYS A 557 26.48 -18.15 14.03
C LYS A 557 26.23 -19.41 13.20
N THR A 558 27.06 -20.44 13.31
CA THR A 558 27.08 -21.55 12.36
C THR A 558 27.10 -22.91 13.05
N MET A 559 26.16 -23.77 12.68
CA MET A 559 26.13 -25.18 13.06
C MET A 559 26.38 -26.07 11.85
N ALA A 560 27.26 -27.05 11.99
CA ALA A 560 27.41 -28.15 11.04
C ALA A 560 26.56 -29.35 11.48
N LEU A 561 25.84 -29.93 10.53
CA LEU A 561 25.16 -31.22 10.67
C LEU A 561 25.93 -32.23 9.80
N ALA A 562 26.71 -33.09 10.45
CA ALA A 562 27.38 -34.19 9.79
C ALA A 562 26.40 -35.34 9.60
N ILE A 563 26.20 -35.70 8.33
CA ILE A 563 25.34 -36.80 7.93
C ILE A 563 26.19 -38.06 7.84
N GLY A 564 25.80 -39.10 8.57
CA GLY A 564 26.46 -40.41 8.54
C GLY A 564 26.32 -41.13 7.20
N GLU A 565 26.64 -42.43 7.20
CA GLU A 565 26.70 -43.24 5.97
C GLU A 565 25.36 -43.34 5.23
N THR A 566 24.24 -43.35 5.96
CA THR A 566 22.90 -43.51 5.39
C THR A 566 22.00 -42.33 5.73
N PHE A 567 21.34 -41.76 4.72
CA PHE A 567 20.33 -40.71 4.88
C PHE A 567 19.00 -41.13 4.24
N ASN A 568 18.08 -41.60 5.08
CA ASN A 568 16.77 -42.15 4.67
C ASN A 568 15.64 -41.69 5.61
N GLY A 569 14.41 -42.18 5.40
CA GLY A 569 13.26 -41.84 6.24
C GLY A 569 13.46 -42.07 7.75
N ALA A 570 14.31 -43.02 8.16
CA ALA A 570 14.62 -43.25 9.57
C ALA A 570 15.38 -42.08 10.22
N CYS A 571 16.02 -41.22 9.41
CA CYS A 571 16.69 -40.01 9.86
C CYS A 571 15.76 -38.88 10.26
N GLU A 572 14.46 -38.94 9.92
CA GLU A 572 13.54 -37.80 10.07
C GLU A 572 13.58 -37.21 11.48
N LYS A 573 13.48 -38.05 12.51
CA LYS A 573 13.41 -37.60 13.91
C LYS A 573 14.72 -36.94 14.36
N ASP A 574 15.84 -37.60 14.12
CA ASP A 574 17.16 -37.15 14.57
C ASP A 574 17.62 -35.92 13.78
N PHE A 575 17.37 -35.92 12.46
CA PHE A 575 17.64 -34.79 11.59
C PHE A 575 16.75 -33.60 11.95
N SER A 576 15.44 -33.81 12.15
CA SER A 576 14.52 -32.75 12.60
C SER A 576 14.98 -32.10 13.89
N THR A 577 15.33 -32.93 14.87
CA THR A 577 15.74 -32.46 16.20
C THR A 577 17.05 -31.68 16.11
N ALA A 578 18.05 -32.20 15.41
CA ALA A 578 19.33 -31.52 15.21
C ALA A 578 19.18 -30.23 14.39
N PHE A 579 18.34 -30.25 13.35
CA PHE A 579 18.10 -29.10 12.48
C PHE A 579 17.36 -27.99 13.22
N MET A 580 16.30 -28.31 13.96
CA MET A 580 15.55 -27.34 14.76
C MET A 580 16.40 -26.76 15.90
N LYS A 581 17.31 -27.56 16.49
CA LYS A 581 18.34 -27.04 17.40
C LYS A 581 19.27 -26.03 16.71
N GLY A 582 19.61 -26.28 15.45
CA GLY A 582 20.32 -25.33 14.59
C GLY A 582 19.54 -24.04 14.35
N VAL A 583 18.28 -24.16 13.94
CA VAL A 583 17.38 -23.03 13.67
C VAL A 583 17.17 -22.15 14.92
N ALA A 584 17.08 -22.76 16.10
CA ALA A 584 16.86 -22.02 17.35
C ALA A 584 18.08 -21.17 17.77
N ASN A 585 19.30 -21.63 17.48
CA ASN A 585 20.51 -21.09 18.11
C ASN A 585 21.52 -20.46 17.12
N HIS A 586 21.35 -20.66 15.81
CA HIS A 586 22.34 -20.27 14.81
C HIS A 586 21.69 -19.54 13.62
N LYS A 587 22.51 -18.87 12.80
CA LYS A 587 22.08 -18.16 11.58
C LYS A 587 22.42 -18.92 10.30
N ASN A 588 23.36 -19.86 10.37
CA ASN A 588 23.82 -20.68 9.27
C ASN A 588 23.83 -22.16 9.66
N ILE A 589 23.38 -23.02 8.76
CA ILE A 589 23.48 -24.47 8.89
C ILE A 589 24.30 -25.02 7.70
N VAL A 590 25.35 -25.77 8.00
CA VAL A 590 26.18 -26.46 7.01
C VAL A 590 25.86 -27.95 7.04
N LEU A 591 25.40 -28.52 5.93
CA LEU A 591 25.18 -29.95 5.76
C LEU A 591 26.47 -30.60 5.24
N ASN A 592 27.10 -31.45 6.05
CA ASN A 592 28.32 -32.14 5.67
C ASN A 592 27.98 -33.57 5.22
N PHE A 593 28.15 -33.82 3.91
CA PHE A 593 27.85 -35.10 3.25
C PHE A 593 29.10 -35.97 3.04
N SER A 594 30.26 -35.63 3.62
CA SER A 594 31.52 -36.32 3.34
C SER A 594 31.48 -37.83 3.62
N HIS A 595 30.67 -38.24 4.60
CA HIS A 595 30.51 -39.65 4.98
C HIS A 595 29.30 -40.32 4.33
N LEU A 596 28.47 -39.57 3.60
CA LEU A 596 27.26 -40.10 2.98
C LEU A 596 27.61 -41.10 1.87
N SER A 597 27.14 -42.33 2.00
CA SER A 597 27.34 -43.42 1.04
C SER A 597 26.03 -43.98 0.50
N HIS A 598 24.89 -43.70 1.16
CA HIS A 598 23.55 -44.07 0.71
C HIS A 598 22.52 -43.00 1.06
N MET A 599 21.70 -42.60 0.08
CA MET A 599 20.57 -41.69 0.24
C MET A 599 19.39 -42.21 -0.60
N ASP A 600 18.22 -42.29 0.01
CA ASP A 600 16.98 -42.64 -0.70
C ASP A 600 16.13 -41.39 -0.97
N ALA A 601 14.98 -41.58 -1.62
CA ALA A 601 14.07 -40.48 -1.96
C ALA A 601 13.45 -39.80 -0.72
N GLU A 602 13.28 -40.51 0.40
CA GLU A 602 12.78 -39.92 1.64
C GLU A 602 13.84 -39.02 2.29
N GLY A 603 15.12 -39.42 2.26
CA GLY A 603 16.25 -38.58 2.66
C GLY A 603 16.34 -37.30 1.85
N ALA A 604 16.30 -37.37 0.52
CA ALA A 604 16.25 -36.18 -0.32
C ALA A 604 15.02 -35.28 -0.01
N GLY A 605 13.91 -35.88 0.41
CA GLY A 605 12.68 -35.18 0.82
C GLY A 605 12.86 -34.36 2.08
N LEU A 606 13.60 -34.89 3.05
CA LEU A 606 13.97 -34.14 4.26
C LEU A 606 14.76 -32.88 3.89
N LEU A 607 15.69 -32.94 2.93
CA LEU A 607 16.43 -31.75 2.49
C LEU A 607 15.52 -30.69 1.88
N ILE A 608 14.52 -31.08 1.09
CA ILE A 608 13.53 -30.12 0.55
C ILE A 608 12.71 -29.47 1.67
N VAL A 609 12.16 -30.28 2.57
CA VAL A 609 11.35 -29.79 3.69
C VAL A 609 12.16 -28.80 4.53
N TYR A 610 13.37 -29.18 4.92
CA TYR A 610 14.18 -28.38 5.83
C TYR A 610 14.89 -27.19 5.16
N SER A 611 15.11 -27.22 3.84
CA SER A 611 15.48 -26.01 3.09
C SER A 611 14.37 -24.95 3.14
N SER A 612 13.10 -25.38 3.03
CA SER A 612 11.94 -24.49 3.16
C SER A 612 11.79 -23.97 4.60
N VAL A 613 12.04 -24.80 5.61
CA VAL A 613 12.04 -24.37 7.02
C VAL A 613 13.15 -23.36 7.27
N ALA A 614 14.38 -23.61 6.78
CA ALA A 614 15.47 -22.64 6.89
C ALA A 614 15.10 -21.28 6.27
N ALA A 615 14.52 -21.27 5.07
CA ALA A 615 14.05 -20.05 4.42
C ALA A 615 12.97 -19.31 5.24
N GLN A 616 12.10 -20.02 5.96
CA GLN A 616 11.10 -19.40 6.82
C GLN A 616 11.70 -18.69 8.04
N HIS A 617 12.75 -19.29 8.60
CA HIS A 617 13.46 -18.81 9.78
C HIS A 617 14.64 -17.89 9.44
N ASN A 618 14.83 -17.53 8.16
CA ASN A 618 15.96 -16.74 7.66
C ASN A 618 17.32 -17.35 8.02
N ILE A 619 17.43 -18.67 7.89
CA ILE A 619 18.65 -19.45 8.10
C ILE A 619 19.33 -19.69 6.75
N SER A 620 20.63 -19.41 6.66
CA SER A 620 21.43 -19.78 5.49
C SER A 620 21.71 -21.28 5.51
N LEU A 621 21.36 -22.00 4.44
CA LEU A 621 21.61 -23.43 4.30
C LEU A 621 22.64 -23.69 3.20
N THR A 622 23.74 -24.34 3.55
CA THR A 622 24.84 -24.68 2.63
C THR A 622 25.24 -26.15 2.80
N ALA A 623 25.93 -26.71 1.80
CA ALA A 623 26.40 -28.09 1.83
C ALA A 623 27.87 -28.22 1.43
N CYS A 624 28.55 -29.23 1.97
CA CYS A 624 29.91 -29.59 1.58
C CYS A 624 30.10 -31.12 1.52
N GLY A 625 31.19 -31.58 0.88
CA GLY A 625 31.51 -33.01 0.82
C GLY A 625 30.58 -33.83 -0.08
N LEU A 626 29.89 -33.19 -1.03
CA LEU A 626 28.96 -33.87 -1.93
C LEU A 626 29.74 -34.62 -3.03
N LYS A 627 29.68 -35.97 -2.99
CA LYS A 627 30.24 -36.85 -4.03
C LYS A 627 29.58 -36.58 -5.39
N ASP A 628 30.31 -36.79 -6.49
CA ASP A 628 29.80 -36.51 -7.85
C ASP A 628 28.50 -37.25 -8.17
N SER A 629 28.36 -38.50 -7.71
CA SER A 629 27.14 -39.28 -7.88
C SER A 629 25.92 -38.70 -7.14
N LEU A 630 26.14 -37.95 -6.04
CA LEU A 630 25.07 -37.23 -5.33
C LEU A 630 24.77 -35.86 -5.96
N ARG A 631 25.70 -35.29 -6.75
CA ARG A 631 25.44 -34.05 -7.53
C ARG A 631 24.34 -34.28 -8.57
N ASP A 632 24.32 -35.46 -9.19
CA ASP A 632 23.23 -35.85 -10.09
C ASP A 632 21.89 -35.96 -9.37
N VAL A 633 21.88 -36.45 -8.12
CA VAL A 633 20.67 -36.48 -7.28
C VAL A 633 20.20 -35.05 -6.96
N PHE A 634 21.11 -34.14 -6.63
CA PHE A 634 20.77 -32.73 -6.36
C PHE A 634 20.15 -32.05 -7.58
N ARG A 635 20.73 -32.26 -8.77
CA ARG A 635 20.17 -31.74 -10.04
C ARG A 635 18.81 -32.33 -10.36
N LEU A 636 18.68 -33.66 -10.23
CA LEU A 636 17.43 -34.35 -10.49
C LEU A 636 16.32 -33.85 -9.55
N THR A 637 16.63 -33.65 -8.27
CA THR A 637 15.66 -33.21 -7.24
C THR A 637 15.49 -31.68 -7.14
N ARG A 638 16.29 -30.90 -7.88
CA ARG A 638 16.37 -29.42 -7.84
C ARG A 638 16.79 -28.87 -6.47
N LEU A 639 17.54 -29.66 -5.69
CA LEU A 639 18.12 -29.23 -4.40
C LEU A 639 19.25 -28.20 -4.58
N ASP A 640 19.91 -28.22 -5.74
CA ASP A 640 20.92 -27.25 -6.15
C ASP A 640 20.38 -25.82 -6.31
N GLU A 641 19.06 -25.64 -6.41
CA GLU A 641 18.43 -24.32 -6.42
C GLU A 641 18.22 -23.70 -5.02
N GLU A 642 18.28 -24.49 -3.95
CA GLU A 642 18.00 -24.04 -2.57
C GLU A 642 19.19 -24.27 -1.62
N ILE A 643 20.12 -25.17 -1.98
CA ILE A 643 21.30 -25.50 -1.17
C ILE A 643 22.56 -25.24 -2.00
N ALA A 644 23.32 -24.21 -1.60
CA ALA A 644 24.60 -23.92 -2.22
C ALA A 644 25.65 -24.98 -1.80
N VAL A 645 26.29 -25.63 -2.77
CA VAL A 645 27.28 -26.68 -2.56
C VAL A 645 28.69 -26.12 -2.70
N PHE A 646 29.55 -26.40 -1.72
CA PHE A 646 30.95 -25.98 -1.67
C PHE A 646 31.88 -27.19 -1.58
N ASP A 647 33.13 -27.02 -2.02
CA ASP A 647 34.12 -28.10 -2.02
C ASP A 647 34.50 -28.58 -0.62
N ASN A 648 34.47 -27.69 0.38
CA ASN A 648 34.83 -28.01 1.76
C ASN A 648 34.01 -27.18 2.78
N GLU A 649 34.03 -27.62 4.03
CA GLU A 649 33.27 -27.02 5.14
C GLU A 649 33.69 -25.57 5.44
N GLU A 650 34.97 -25.21 5.26
CA GLU A 650 35.47 -23.86 5.50
C GLU A 650 34.93 -22.86 4.46
N ASN A 651 34.85 -23.27 3.20
CA ASN A 651 34.23 -22.47 2.14
C ASN A 651 32.71 -22.33 2.36
N ALA A 652 32.04 -23.40 2.79
CA ALA A 652 30.63 -23.36 3.15
C ALA A 652 30.36 -22.41 4.32
N ARG A 653 31.22 -22.44 5.35
CA ARG A 653 31.13 -21.57 6.54
C ARG A 653 31.28 -20.09 6.23
N ARG A 654 32.19 -19.71 5.32
CA ARG A 654 32.45 -18.29 4.96
C ARG A 654 31.33 -17.66 4.12
N SER A 655 30.36 -18.45 3.64
CA SER A 655 29.26 -17.95 2.84
C SER A 655 28.19 -17.27 3.71
N VAL A 656 28.13 -15.93 3.65
CA VAL A 656 27.20 -15.11 4.46
C VAL A 656 25.77 -15.08 3.86
N SER A 657 25.55 -15.62 2.66
CA SER A 657 24.23 -15.67 2.02
C SER A 657 24.21 -16.68 0.86
N PHE A 658 23.03 -17.24 0.58
CA PHE A 658 22.79 -17.96 -0.68
C PHE A 658 22.98 -16.99 -1.85
N ARG A 659 24.06 -17.14 -2.63
CA ARG A 659 24.27 -16.44 -3.90
C ARG A 659 24.00 -17.41 -5.06
N LYS A 660 23.02 -17.07 -5.89
CA LYS A 660 22.66 -17.83 -7.10
C LYS A 660 23.81 -17.86 -8.12
N ASP A 661 24.73 -16.90 -8.01
CA ASP A 661 25.82 -16.59 -8.95
C ASP A 661 27.01 -17.56 -8.87
N ILE A 662 27.06 -18.42 -7.84
CA ILE A 662 28.13 -19.43 -7.64
C ILE A 662 27.70 -20.80 -8.19
N LEU A 663 26.43 -20.95 -8.59
CA LEU A 663 25.93 -22.17 -9.20
C LEU A 663 26.37 -22.27 -10.67
N PRO A 664 26.67 -23.47 -11.20
CA PRO A 664 26.60 -23.66 -12.65
C PRO A 664 25.21 -23.23 -13.11
N SER A 665 25.15 -22.40 -14.16
CA SER A 665 23.89 -21.84 -14.66
C SER A 665 22.85 -22.95 -14.90
N PRO A 666 21.56 -22.71 -14.60
CA PRO A 666 20.51 -23.67 -14.93
C PRO A 666 20.59 -24.00 -16.43
N GLY A 667 20.90 -25.26 -16.74
CA GLY A 667 21.10 -25.74 -18.11
C GLY A 667 22.54 -26.09 -18.51
N VAL A 668 23.52 -26.09 -17.60
CA VAL A 668 24.80 -26.78 -17.86
C VAL A 668 24.56 -28.29 -17.70
N PRO A 669 24.70 -29.10 -18.77
CA PRO A 669 24.49 -30.54 -18.70
C PRO A 669 25.39 -31.16 -17.64
N SER A 670 24.94 -32.25 -17.02
CA SER A 670 25.85 -32.99 -16.14
C SER A 670 27.04 -33.47 -16.95
N THR A 671 28.23 -32.96 -16.62
CA THR A 671 29.49 -33.45 -17.19
C THR A 671 29.92 -34.78 -16.55
N TYR A 672 29.16 -35.28 -15.58
CA TYR A 672 29.40 -36.57 -14.95
C TYR A 672 28.75 -37.68 -15.80
N GLU A 673 29.59 -38.51 -16.43
CA GLU A 673 29.15 -39.67 -17.22
C GLU A 673 29.09 -40.97 -16.40
N GLY A 674 29.35 -40.90 -15.09
CA GLY A 674 29.40 -42.07 -14.21
C GLY A 674 28.05 -42.76 -13.97
N PRO A 675 28.04 -43.90 -13.24
CA PRO A 675 26.81 -44.61 -12.92
C PRO A 675 25.92 -43.76 -12.01
N ALA A 676 24.60 -43.90 -12.17
CA ALA A 676 23.67 -43.28 -11.25
C ALA A 676 23.94 -43.78 -9.81
N PHE A 677 23.73 -42.91 -8.83
CA PHE A 677 23.75 -43.33 -7.44
C PHE A 677 22.77 -44.52 -7.25
N PRO A 678 23.12 -45.57 -6.49
CA PRO A 678 22.30 -46.78 -6.43
C PRO A 678 20.80 -46.50 -6.21
N GLY A 679 19.95 -47.04 -7.08
CA GLY A 679 18.49 -46.84 -7.07
C GLY A 679 18.00 -45.56 -7.74
N TRP A 680 18.86 -44.56 -7.97
CA TRP A 680 18.48 -43.29 -8.60
C TRP A 680 18.51 -43.32 -10.12
N ALA A 681 17.66 -42.50 -10.75
CA ALA A 681 17.73 -42.22 -12.17
C ALA A 681 18.86 -41.25 -12.49
N ARG A 682 19.32 -41.23 -13.74
CA ARG A 682 20.16 -40.14 -14.26
C ARG A 682 19.34 -38.88 -14.46
N SER A 683 19.95 -37.73 -14.21
CA SER A 683 19.35 -36.43 -14.52
C SER A 683 19.24 -36.24 -16.04
N VAL A 684 18.14 -35.65 -16.50
CA VAL A 684 17.90 -35.30 -17.92
C VAL A 684 17.39 -33.87 -18.02
N ASP A 685 17.86 -33.12 -19.01
CA ASP A 685 17.45 -31.72 -19.20
C ASP A 685 15.99 -31.60 -19.64
N ARG A 686 15.54 -32.50 -20.52
CA ARG A 686 14.16 -32.54 -21.02
C ARG A 686 13.67 -33.96 -21.17
N ILE A 687 12.43 -34.17 -20.76
CA ILE A 687 11.74 -35.45 -20.86
C ILE A 687 11.39 -35.73 -22.32
N SER A 688 11.67 -36.96 -22.76
CA SER A 688 11.27 -37.46 -24.07
C SER A 688 10.39 -38.69 -23.92
N ILE A 689 9.31 -38.75 -24.69
CA ILE A 689 8.40 -39.92 -24.72
C ILE A 689 8.56 -40.66 -26.05
N ARG A 690 8.82 -41.97 -25.97
CA ARG A 690 8.92 -42.88 -27.12
C ARG A 690 7.83 -43.95 -27.05
N GLU A 691 7.31 -44.35 -28.21
CA GLU A 691 6.36 -45.46 -28.37
C GLU A 691 5.15 -45.41 -27.42
N ILE A 692 4.26 -44.43 -27.61
CA ILE A 692 3.03 -44.29 -26.83
C ILE A 692 1.79 -44.78 -27.59
N ALA A 693 0.81 -45.30 -26.86
CA ALA A 693 -0.46 -45.74 -27.42
C ALA A 693 -1.18 -44.61 -28.19
N ALA A 694 -1.78 -44.94 -29.34
CA ALA A 694 -2.39 -43.97 -30.25
C ALA A 694 -3.58 -43.20 -29.63
N ASP A 695 -4.21 -43.76 -28.60
CA ASP A 695 -5.33 -43.18 -27.87
C ASP A 695 -4.91 -42.27 -26.70
N ALA A 696 -3.61 -42.17 -26.42
CA ALA A 696 -3.07 -41.30 -25.38
C ALA A 696 -3.02 -39.83 -25.82
N MET A 697 -3.63 -38.94 -25.04
CA MET A 697 -3.48 -37.50 -25.20
C MET A 697 -2.10 -37.02 -24.71
N ASN A 698 -1.09 -37.04 -25.56
CA ASN A 698 0.27 -36.59 -25.25
C ASN A 698 0.54 -35.16 -25.76
N VAL A 699 0.10 -34.13 -25.01
CA VAL A 699 0.26 -32.71 -25.43
C VAL A 699 1.11 -31.87 -24.48
N ASN A 700 1.44 -32.41 -23.31
CA ASN A 700 2.07 -31.67 -22.22
C ASN A 700 3.32 -32.34 -21.65
N VAL A 701 3.84 -33.44 -22.23
CA VAL A 701 4.92 -34.23 -21.61
C VAL A 701 6.26 -34.10 -22.34
N ASP A 702 6.26 -34.23 -23.66
CA ASP A 702 7.50 -34.18 -24.44
C ASP A 702 8.15 -32.78 -24.39
N GLY A 703 9.46 -32.73 -24.17
CA GLY A 703 10.25 -31.50 -24.08
C GLY A 703 10.12 -30.73 -22.76
N ARG A 704 9.46 -31.29 -21.72
CA ARG A 704 9.31 -30.68 -20.39
C ARG A 704 10.46 -31.01 -19.45
N GLU A 705 10.73 -30.09 -18.54
CA GLU A 705 11.58 -30.31 -17.36
C GLU A 705 10.78 -31.00 -16.24
N THR A 706 11.50 -31.62 -15.32
CA THR A 706 10.94 -32.10 -14.05
C THR A 706 10.53 -30.93 -13.16
N SER A 707 9.52 -31.13 -12.30
CA SER A 707 9.01 -30.13 -11.38
C SER A 707 9.05 -30.63 -9.95
N SER A 708 9.94 -30.00 -9.17
CA SER A 708 10.14 -30.23 -7.74
C SER A 708 9.30 -29.24 -6.91
N PRO A 709 9.00 -29.51 -5.62
CA PRO A 709 8.33 -28.55 -4.74
C PRO A 709 9.07 -27.20 -4.62
N VAL A 710 10.36 -27.19 -4.94
CA VAL A 710 11.18 -25.98 -5.09
C VAL A 710 10.65 -25.08 -6.22
N THR A 711 10.27 -25.67 -7.36
CA THR A 711 9.83 -24.93 -8.55
C THR A 711 8.32 -24.60 -8.57
N GLY A 712 7.57 -25.10 -7.58
CA GLY A 712 6.12 -24.98 -7.52
C GLY A 712 5.59 -23.66 -6.97
N PHE A 713 4.31 -23.40 -7.20
CA PHE A 713 3.58 -22.24 -6.71
C PHE A 713 2.74 -22.58 -5.47
N GLY A 714 2.46 -21.57 -4.63
CA GLY A 714 1.54 -21.76 -3.50
C GLY A 714 2.17 -22.51 -2.32
N ARG A 715 1.37 -23.24 -1.55
CA ARG A 715 1.76 -23.83 -0.25
C ARG A 715 2.53 -25.15 -0.40
N LEU A 716 3.51 -25.41 0.47
CA LEU A 716 4.24 -26.69 0.53
C LEU A 716 3.58 -27.66 1.53
N TRP A 717 3.23 -28.84 1.05
CA TRP A 717 2.60 -29.90 1.83
C TRP A 717 3.47 -31.16 1.85
N ASP A 718 3.56 -31.79 3.01
CA ASP A 718 4.01 -33.18 3.21
C ASP A 718 2.79 -33.99 3.66
N LYS A 719 2.31 -34.91 2.82
CA LYS A 719 1.21 -35.80 3.16
C LYS A 719 1.70 -37.25 3.25
N ARG A 720 1.10 -38.03 4.14
CA ARG A 720 1.38 -39.46 4.29
C ARG A 720 0.09 -40.23 4.36
N TYR A 721 -0.09 -41.14 3.41
CA TYR A 721 -1.17 -42.12 3.40
C TYR A 721 -0.57 -43.48 3.71
N ARG A 722 -1.00 -44.10 4.80
CA ARG A 722 -0.46 -45.37 5.28
C ARG A 722 -1.56 -46.39 5.43
N LEU A 723 -1.34 -47.56 4.84
CA LEU A 723 -2.10 -48.75 5.13
C LEU A 723 -1.26 -49.63 6.05
N ARG A 724 -1.74 -49.84 7.28
CA ARG A 724 -1.13 -50.71 8.27
C ARG A 724 -1.79 -52.08 8.24
N ILE A 725 -0.99 -53.13 8.05
CA ILE A 725 -1.46 -54.52 8.02
C ILE A 725 -0.90 -55.22 9.26
N HIS A 726 -1.80 -55.56 10.18
CA HIS A 726 -1.46 -56.13 11.49
C HIS A 726 -1.10 -57.62 11.42
N ASP A 727 -0.16 -58.05 12.28
CA ASP A 727 0.19 -59.46 12.52
C ASP A 727 0.56 -60.24 11.24
N THR A 728 1.16 -59.58 10.24
CA THR A 728 1.52 -60.21 8.97
C THR A 728 3.02 -60.19 8.69
N LYS A 729 3.58 -61.36 8.33
CA LYS A 729 4.92 -61.49 7.73
C LYS A 729 4.90 -61.25 6.22
N LEU A 730 4.13 -60.27 5.75
CA LEU A 730 4.19 -59.90 4.34
C LEU A 730 5.56 -59.28 4.06
N ASP A 731 6.25 -59.82 3.07
CA ASP A 731 7.56 -59.33 2.68
C ASP A 731 7.39 -57.97 1.96
N PRO A 732 7.94 -56.86 2.52
CA PRO A 732 7.87 -55.55 1.91
C PRO A 732 8.40 -55.52 0.47
N THR A 733 9.40 -56.35 0.17
CA THR A 733 10.00 -56.39 -1.16
C THR A 733 9.00 -56.91 -2.21
N ARG A 734 8.24 -57.95 -1.87
CA ARG A 734 7.20 -58.51 -2.75
C ARG A 734 6.05 -57.54 -3.00
N ILE A 735 5.71 -56.72 -2.00
CA ILE A 735 4.66 -55.69 -2.15
C ILE A 735 5.08 -54.67 -3.20
N ILE A 736 6.33 -54.20 -3.14
CA ILE A 736 6.86 -53.21 -4.07
C ILE A 736 7.01 -53.77 -5.48
N ASP A 737 7.45 -55.02 -5.62
CA ASP A 737 7.50 -55.72 -6.91
C ASP A 737 6.12 -55.83 -7.57
N LEU A 738 5.10 -56.19 -6.80
CA LEU A 738 3.72 -56.23 -7.28
C LEU A 738 3.23 -54.83 -7.67
N TRP A 739 3.50 -53.83 -6.84
CA TRP A 739 3.03 -52.47 -7.07
C TRP A 739 3.63 -51.88 -8.36
N ARG A 740 4.91 -52.12 -8.62
CA ARG A 740 5.59 -51.66 -9.84
C ARG A 740 5.10 -52.36 -11.10
N SER A 741 4.85 -53.67 -11.03
CA SER A 741 4.44 -54.48 -12.20
C SER A 741 2.99 -54.23 -12.63
N GLU A 742 2.09 -53.94 -11.69
CA GLU A 742 0.66 -53.75 -11.96
C GLU A 742 0.17 -52.31 -11.72
N PHE A 743 1.08 -51.33 -11.61
CA PHE A 743 0.81 -49.96 -11.13
C PHE A 743 -0.49 -49.30 -11.64
N PRO A 744 -0.82 -49.31 -12.96
CA PRO A 744 -2.02 -48.64 -13.47
C PRO A 744 -3.33 -49.28 -12.97
N ARG A 745 -3.31 -50.55 -12.57
CA ARG A 745 -4.51 -51.30 -12.12
C ARG A 745 -5.00 -50.85 -10.75
N PHE A 746 -4.16 -50.17 -9.98
CA PHE A 746 -4.53 -49.69 -8.65
C PHE A 746 -5.21 -48.33 -8.68
N TRP A 747 -5.20 -47.61 -9.81
CA TRP A 747 -5.78 -46.27 -9.90
C TRP A 747 -7.31 -46.28 -9.97
N PRO A 748 -8.01 -45.24 -9.46
CA PRO A 748 -9.45 -45.08 -9.63
C PRO A 748 -9.88 -45.10 -11.11
N ALA A 749 -11.09 -45.61 -11.36
CA ALA A 749 -11.63 -45.77 -12.71
C ALA A 749 -11.59 -44.47 -13.54
N GLY A 750 -11.24 -44.60 -14.82
CA GLY A 750 -11.15 -43.47 -15.77
C GLY A 750 -9.76 -42.83 -15.89
N ASN A 751 -8.85 -43.09 -14.95
CA ASN A 751 -7.47 -42.59 -15.02
C ASN A 751 -6.57 -43.58 -15.77
N ARG A 752 -5.63 -43.09 -16.59
CA ARG A 752 -4.74 -43.93 -17.39
C ARG A 752 -3.28 -43.51 -17.26
N PHE A 753 -2.41 -44.50 -17.22
CA PHE A 753 -0.95 -44.38 -17.12
C PHE A 753 -0.31 -45.08 -18.32
N PHE A 754 0.54 -44.37 -19.06
CA PHE A 754 1.20 -44.86 -20.25
C PHE A 754 2.73 -44.75 -20.11
N PRO A 755 3.44 -45.83 -19.76
CA PRO A 755 4.90 -45.80 -19.68
C PRO A 755 5.51 -45.69 -21.08
N SER A 756 6.53 -44.85 -21.22
CA SER A 756 7.31 -44.72 -22.44
C SER A 756 7.99 -46.05 -22.79
N GLY A 757 7.92 -46.48 -24.05
CA GLY A 757 8.56 -47.71 -24.53
C GLY A 757 7.97 -49.00 -23.96
N LYS A 758 6.78 -48.97 -23.33
CA LYS A 758 6.20 -50.09 -22.55
C LYS A 758 7.15 -50.61 -21.46
N ALA A 759 8.07 -49.78 -20.99
CA ALA A 759 9.07 -50.16 -20.01
C ALA A 759 8.41 -50.46 -18.63
N PRO A 760 8.97 -51.42 -17.86
CA PRO A 760 8.59 -51.59 -16.46
C PRO A 760 8.95 -50.33 -15.66
N ILE A 761 8.30 -50.12 -14.51
CA ILE A 761 8.62 -49.01 -13.59
C ILE A 761 10.02 -49.23 -13.02
N ALA A 762 11.01 -48.64 -13.70
CA ALA A 762 12.42 -48.61 -13.31
C ALA A 762 12.91 -47.16 -13.30
N ALA A 763 13.99 -46.90 -12.55
CA ALA A 763 14.62 -45.58 -12.50
C ALA A 763 14.92 -45.06 -13.92
N GLY A 764 14.44 -43.85 -14.24
CA GLY A 764 14.56 -43.23 -15.56
C GLY A 764 13.32 -43.35 -16.46
N THR A 765 12.32 -44.13 -16.08
CA THR A 765 11.10 -44.34 -16.89
C THR A 765 10.21 -43.09 -16.87
N ALA A 766 9.93 -42.50 -18.04
CA ALA A 766 8.95 -41.43 -18.19
C ALA A 766 7.56 -41.98 -18.56
N ALA A 767 6.49 -41.29 -18.15
CA ALA A 767 5.12 -41.71 -18.44
C ALA A 767 4.17 -40.54 -18.70
N VAL A 768 3.16 -40.79 -19.54
CA VAL A 768 2.03 -39.88 -19.78
C VAL A 768 0.84 -40.31 -18.92
N LEU A 769 0.16 -39.32 -18.34
CA LEU A 769 -1.01 -39.46 -17.50
C LEU A 769 -2.21 -38.80 -18.16
N ASN A 770 -3.32 -39.53 -18.29
CA ASN A 770 -4.62 -38.98 -18.65
C ASN A 770 -5.54 -39.13 -17.45
N LEU A 771 -5.73 -38.05 -16.71
CA LEU A 771 -6.54 -38.01 -15.49
C LEU A 771 -7.96 -37.58 -15.82
N ALA A 772 -8.94 -38.33 -15.30
CA ALA A 772 -10.35 -38.04 -15.54
C ALA A 772 -10.83 -36.88 -14.65
N LEU A 773 -11.44 -35.88 -15.27
CA LEU A 773 -12.07 -34.75 -14.59
C LEU A 773 -13.60 -34.81 -14.73
N PRO A 774 -14.36 -34.14 -13.83
CA PRO A 774 -15.81 -34.02 -13.95
C PRO A 774 -16.24 -33.49 -15.32
N GLY A 775 -17.37 -34.00 -15.84
CA GLY A 775 -17.90 -33.59 -17.15
C GLY A 775 -17.24 -34.26 -18.36
N GLY A 776 -16.45 -35.33 -18.16
CA GLY A 776 -15.83 -36.08 -19.25
C GLY A 776 -14.57 -35.44 -19.84
N LEU A 777 -14.01 -34.44 -19.15
CA LEU A 777 -12.75 -33.79 -19.53
C LEU A 777 -11.55 -34.66 -19.13
N ILE A 778 -10.48 -34.58 -19.92
CA ILE A 778 -9.23 -35.29 -19.65
C ILE A 778 -8.13 -34.26 -19.42
N LEU A 779 -7.42 -34.41 -18.30
CA LEU A 779 -6.20 -33.68 -18.02
C LEU A 779 -5.01 -34.55 -18.45
N ALA A 780 -4.30 -34.10 -19.49
CA ALA A 780 -3.09 -34.74 -19.99
C ALA A 780 -1.85 -34.15 -19.35
N THR A 781 -1.08 -34.96 -18.62
CA THR A 781 0.17 -34.55 -17.94
C THR A 781 1.17 -35.71 -17.87
N GLY A 782 2.26 -35.63 -17.10
CA GLY A 782 3.27 -36.68 -17.06
C GLY A 782 4.13 -36.70 -15.79
N LEU A 783 4.97 -37.73 -15.69
CA LEU A 783 5.92 -37.96 -14.59
C LEU A 783 7.18 -38.70 -15.08
N MET A 784 8.20 -38.74 -14.23
CA MET A 784 9.42 -39.55 -14.40
C MET A 784 9.74 -40.32 -13.11
N VAL A 785 10.09 -41.60 -13.22
CA VAL A 785 10.56 -42.42 -12.10
C VAL A 785 11.99 -42.01 -11.75
N ILE A 786 12.19 -41.46 -10.55
CA ILE A 786 13.47 -40.91 -10.10
C ILE A 786 14.25 -41.85 -9.19
N TYR A 787 13.57 -42.77 -8.52
CA TYR A 787 14.16 -43.72 -7.59
C TYR A 787 13.40 -45.04 -7.65
N ALA A 788 14.12 -46.17 -7.58
CA ALA A 788 13.54 -47.49 -7.42
C ALA A 788 14.56 -48.46 -6.81
N ASP A 789 14.20 -49.10 -5.70
CA ASP A 789 14.95 -50.19 -5.10
C ASP A 789 14.00 -51.37 -4.78
N GLU A 790 14.44 -52.28 -3.89
CA GLU A 790 13.64 -53.41 -3.44
C GLU A 790 12.51 -53.02 -2.47
N ARG A 791 12.54 -51.85 -1.84
CA ARG A 791 11.58 -51.45 -0.79
C ARG A 791 10.79 -50.18 -1.10
N SER A 792 11.11 -49.50 -2.17
CA SER A 792 10.45 -48.26 -2.55
C SER A 792 10.68 -47.89 -4.02
N PHE A 793 9.81 -47.04 -4.53
CA PHE A 793 10.02 -46.32 -5.78
C PHE A 793 9.37 -44.94 -5.69
N SER A 794 9.94 -43.97 -6.41
CA SER A 794 9.47 -42.59 -6.39
C SER A 794 9.39 -42.02 -7.79
N PHE A 795 8.37 -41.19 -8.03
CA PHE A 795 8.27 -40.41 -9.24
C PHE A 795 8.26 -38.91 -8.96
N MET A 796 8.76 -38.15 -9.91
CA MET A 796 8.69 -36.70 -9.92
C MET A 796 7.77 -36.22 -11.04
N THR A 797 6.98 -35.21 -10.74
CA THR A 797 6.09 -34.55 -11.71
C THR A 797 6.87 -33.68 -12.69
N ILE A 798 6.19 -33.16 -13.71
CA ILE A 798 6.80 -32.37 -14.78
C ILE A 798 6.22 -30.96 -14.83
N GLN A 799 6.93 -30.04 -15.50
CA GLN A 799 6.47 -28.67 -15.70
C GLN A 799 5.05 -28.63 -16.31
N GLY A 800 4.14 -27.95 -15.60
CA GLY A 800 2.73 -27.83 -15.99
C GLY A 800 1.78 -28.84 -15.35
N HIS A 801 2.29 -29.85 -14.64
CA HIS A 801 1.50 -30.81 -13.87
C HIS A 801 0.69 -30.11 -12.74
N ILE A 802 -0.41 -30.74 -12.28
CA ILE A 802 -1.28 -30.19 -11.21
C ILE A 802 -0.51 -29.95 -9.89
N LEU A 803 0.40 -30.87 -9.60
CA LEU A 803 1.35 -30.85 -8.50
C LEU A 803 2.73 -30.55 -9.06
N ALA A 804 3.47 -29.67 -8.39
CA ALA A 804 4.91 -29.56 -8.50
C ALA A 804 5.51 -30.28 -7.29
N GLY A 805 5.92 -31.53 -7.50
CA GLY A 805 6.34 -32.40 -6.41
C GLY A 805 6.81 -33.78 -6.85
N TRP A 806 7.14 -34.60 -5.86
CA TRP A 806 7.41 -36.01 -6.05
C TRP A 806 6.62 -36.85 -5.07
N ILE A 807 6.45 -38.12 -5.41
CA ILE A 807 5.59 -39.06 -4.68
C ILE A 807 6.35 -40.36 -4.52
N THR A 808 6.52 -40.78 -3.26
CA THR A 808 7.24 -42.00 -2.88
C THR A 808 6.26 -43.08 -2.46
N PHE A 809 6.47 -44.27 -2.98
CA PHE A 809 5.75 -45.50 -2.64
C PHE A 809 6.74 -46.40 -1.92
N SER A 810 6.46 -46.77 -0.68
CA SER A 810 7.37 -47.58 0.12
C SER A 810 6.63 -48.65 0.93
N SER A 811 7.33 -49.73 1.22
CA SER A 811 6.87 -50.74 2.17
C SER A 811 8.00 -51.14 3.12
N PHE A 812 7.67 -51.28 4.40
CA PHE A 812 8.63 -51.66 5.44
C PHE A 812 7.92 -52.30 6.64
N GLN A 813 8.70 -53.00 7.47
CA GLN A 813 8.24 -53.53 8.74
C GLN A 813 8.44 -52.51 9.85
N HIS A 814 7.44 -52.40 10.73
CA HIS A 814 7.52 -51.60 11.95
C HIS A 814 6.89 -52.39 13.08
N ASN A 815 7.72 -52.86 14.02
CA ASN A 815 7.35 -53.90 14.98
C ASN A 815 6.85 -55.16 14.23
N ASP A 816 5.69 -55.69 14.59
CA ASP A 816 5.05 -56.86 13.95
C ASP A 816 4.12 -56.51 12.77
N ASP A 817 4.01 -55.22 12.43
CA ASP A 817 3.13 -54.74 11.35
C ASP A 817 3.91 -54.52 10.04
N THR A 818 3.24 -54.78 8.91
CA THR A 818 3.70 -54.35 7.58
C THR A 818 3.02 -53.04 7.19
N ILE A 819 3.82 -52.02 6.87
CA ILE A 819 3.33 -50.70 6.44
C ILE A 819 3.47 -50.58 4.92
N ILE A 820 2.42 -50.11 4.26
CA ILE A 820 2.42 -49.68 2.85
C ILE A 820 2.13 -48.17 2.84
N GLN A 821 3.01 -47.38 2.23
CA GLN A 821 2.98 -45.92 2.32
C GLN A 821 2.97 -45.26 0.94
N VAL A 822 2.13 -44.23 0.79
CA VAL A 822 2.25 -43.20 -0.26
C VAL A 822 2.60 -41.87 0.41
N ASN A 823 3.71 -41.26 0.02
CA ASN A 823 4.19 -39.99 0.57
C ASN A 823 4.42 -38.96 -0.55
N PRO A 824 3.42 -38.12 -0.87
CA PRO A 824 3.63 -36.97 -1.74
C PRO A 824 4.13 -35.74 -0.97
N ILE A 825 5.20 -35.14 -1.48
CA ILE A 825 5.70 -33.82 -1.05
C ILE A 825 5.53 -32.88 -2.24
N PHE A 826 4.72 -31.82 -2.09
CA PHE A 826 4.36 -30.97 -3.23
C PHE A 826 3.96 -29.54 -2.89
N ARG A 827 4.10 -28.67 -3.90
CA ARG A 827 3.37 -27.42 -4.06
C ARG A 827 2.38 -27.55 -5.22
N ALA A 828 1.46 -26.59 -5.37
CA ALA A 828 0.66 -26.53 -6.58
C ALA A 828 1.55 -26.24 -7.81
N GLY A 829 1.22 -26.79 -8.97
CA GLY A 829 2.04 -26.59 -10.18
C GLY A 829 2.10 -25.14 -10.65
N ASP A 830 1.00 -24.41 -10.50
CA ASP A 830 0.83 -23.04 -10.94
C ASP A 830 -0.28 -22.31 -10.12
N PRO A 831 -0.47 -20.98 -10.31
CA PRO A 831 -1.50 -20.23 -9.58
C PRO A 831 -2.94 -20.71 -9.77
N LEU A 832 -3.27 -21.26 -10.94
CA LEU A 832 -4.59 -21.83 -11.20
C LEU A 832 -4.78 -23.12 -10.39
N MET A 833 -3.75 -23.96 -10.32
CA MET A 833 -3.80 -25.21 -9.55
C MET A 833 -3.85 -24.94 -8.04
N GLU A 834 -3.16 -23.92 -7.54
CA GLU A 834 -3.28 -23.51 -6.13
C GLU A 834 -4.72 -23.09 -5.80
N LEU A 835 -5.38 -22.37 -6.70
CA LEU A 835 -6.78 -22.02 -6.54
C LEU A 835 -7.68 -23.27 -6.55
N VAL A 836 -7.48 -24.17 -7.51
CA VAL A 836 -8.25 -25.43 -7.61
C VAL A 836 -8.10 -26.28 -6.36
N MET A 837 -6.89 -26.40 -5.83
CA MET A 837 -6.62 -27.14 -4.59
C MET A 837 -7.42 -26.58 -3.42
N ARG A 838 -7.51 -25.26 -3.30
CA ARG A 838 -8.30 -24.57 -2.26
C ARG A 838 -9.81 -24.72 -2.44
N LEU A 839 -10.28 -24.91 -3.67
CA LEU A 839 -11.69 -25.05 -4.03
C LEU A 839 -12.17 -26.52 -4.06
N GLY A 840 -11.42 -27.44 -3.46
CA GLY A 840 -11.81 -28.85 -3.31
C GLY A 840 -10.93 -29.85 -4.05
N GLY A 841 -9.96 -29.40 -4.86
CA GLY A 841 -8.98 -30.27 -5.50
C GLY A 841 -8.17 -31.10 -4.51
N ALA A 842 -7.83 -30.55 -3.33
CA ALA A 842 -7.11 -31.29 -2.28
C ALA A 842 -7.91 -32.51 -1.77
N LYS A 843 -9.23 -32.36 -1.58
CA LYS A 843 -10.11 -33.48 -1.19
C LYS A 843 -10.27 -34.52 -2.29
N GLN A 844 -10.10 -34.13 -3.55
CA GLN A 844 -10.13 -35.06 -4.67
C GLN A 844 -8.84 -35.87 -4.74
N GLU A 845 -7.70 -35.22 -4.50
CA GLU A 845 -6.40 -35.87 -4.34
C GLU A 845 -6.41 -36.90 -3.19
N ASP A 846 -6.92 -36.53 -2.01
CA ASP A 846 -6.99 -37.45 -0.85
C ASP A 846 -7.79 -38.72 -1.18
N ARG A 847 -8.95 -38.56 -1.83
CA ARG A 847 -9.78 -39.68 -2.28
C ARG A 847 -9.07 -40.57 -3.31
N PHE A 848 -8.24 -39.98 -4.17
CA PHE A 848 -7.48 -40.73 -5.16
C PHE A 848 -6.47 -41.68 -4.49
N TRP A 849 -5.72 -41.19 -3.50
CA TRP A 849 -4.71 -41.99 -2.81
C TRP A 849 -5.32 -43.05 -1.89
N HIS A 850 -6.40 -42.73 -1.18
CA HIS A 850 -7.15 -43.73 -0.39
C HIS A 850 -7.64 -44.88 -1.26
N ALA A 851 -8.31 -44.57 -2.37
CA ALA A 851 -8.79 -45.61 -3.30
C ALA A 851 -7.64 -46.44 -3.90
N THR A 852 -6.48 -45.83 -4.13
CA THR A 852 -5.29 -46.53 -4.64
C THR A 852 -4.76 -47.57 -3.65
N LEU A 853 -4.64 -47.19 -2.37
CA LEU A 853 -4.22 -48.09 -1.31
C LEU A 853 -5.24 -49.21 -1.05
N GLU A 854 -6.53 -48.89 -1.08
CA GLU A 854 -7.61 -49.88 -0.95
C GLU A 854 -7.62 -50.89 -2.11
N ASN A 855 -7.38 -50.44 -3.35
CA ASN A 855 -7.27 -51.33 -4.51
C ASN A 855 -6.07 -52.28 -4.40
N LEU A 856 -4.93 -51.78 -3.89
CA LEU A 856 -3.76 -52.61 -3.63
C LEU A 856 -4.02 -53.63 -2.51
N ALA A 857 -4.65 -53.21 -1.40
CA ALA A 857 -5.05 -54.09 -0.30
C ALA A 857 -5.94 -55.24 -0.81
N ARG A 858 -6.94 -54.89 -1.64
CA ARG A 858 -7.85 -55.86 -2.27
C ARG A 858 -7.10 -56.85 -3.17
N ARG A 859 -6.10 -56.40 -3.93
CA ARG A 859 -5.26 -57.25 -4.79
C ARG A 859 -4.36 -58.19 -4.00
N LEU A 860 -3.89 -57.76 -2.83
CA LEU A 860 -3.07 -58.53 -1.88
C LEU A 860 -3.90 -59.50 -1.03
N GLY A 861 -5.23 -59.38 -1.03
CA GLY A 861 -6.12 -60.22 -0.22
C GLY A 861 -6.04 -59.90 1.28
N VAL A 862 -5.68 -58.67 1.65
CA VAL A 862 -5.45 -58.24 3.03
C VAL A 862 -6.35 -57.09 3.42
N HIS A 863 -6.63 -57.00 4.72
CA HIS A 863 -7.31 -55.86 5.34
C HIS A 863 -6.31 -55.11 6.23
N GLY A 864 -6.39 -53.78 6.22
CA GLY A 864 -5.51 -52.94 7.00
C GLY A 864 -6.17 -51.62 7.39
N GLU A 865 -5.60 -50.96 8.39
CA GLU A 865 -6.04 -49.65 8.86
C GLU A 865 -5.42 -48.55 8.00
N LEU A 866 -6.28 -47.70 7.41
CA LEU A 866 -5.86 -46.55 6.62
C LEU A 866 -5.72 -45.33 7.53
N SER A 867 -4.54 -44.71 7.53
CA SER A 867 -4.26 -43.48 8.25
C SER A 867 -3.66 -42.41 7.34
N GLN A 868 -4.03 -41.15 7.59
CA GLN A 868 -3.54 -39.99 6.85
C GLN A 868 -2.91 -38.98 7.81
N ARG A 869 -1.76 -38.43 7.44
CA ARG A 869 -1.12 -37.30 8.13
C ARG A 869 -0.76 -36.22 7.14
N ASP A 870 -1.31 -35.02 7.33
CA ASP A 870 -1.04 -33.86 6.49
C ASP A 870 -0.28 -32.80 7.29
N VAL A 871 0.85 -32.35 6.76
CA VAL A 871 1.67 -31.31 7.36
C VAL A 871 1.84 -30.17 6.37
N LEU A 872 1.38 -28.98 6.76
CA LEU A 872 1.65 -27.74 6.03
C LEU A 872 3.04 -27.25 6.42
N ILE A 873 4.03 -27.52 5.57
CA ILE A 873 5.43 -27.13 5.79
C ILE A 873 5.61 -25.63 5.50
N ASP A 874 5.01 -25.12 4.42
CA ASP A 874 5.09 -23.70 4.09
C ASP A 874 3.75 -23.07 3.69
N PRO A 875 3.21 -22.13 4.49
CA PRO A 875 1.97 -21.44 4.15
C PRO A 875 2.15 -20.35 3.08
N ARG A 876 3.38 -19.95 2.74
CA ARG A 876 3.67 -18.81 1.85
C ARG A 876 3.54 -19.21 0.38
N ALA A 877 3.05 -18.27 -0.45
CA ALA A 877 3.02 -18.43 -1.91
C ALA A 877 4.33 -17.94 -2.54
N ARG A 878 4.92 -18.74 -3.43
CA ARG A 878 6.12 -18.38 -4.20
C ARG A 878 5.77 -17.58 -5.45
N TRP A 879 5.66 -16.26 -5.34
CA TRP A 879 5.31 -15.38 -6.47
C TRP A 879 6.33 -15.41 -7.61
N THR A 880 7.59 -15.77 -7.34
CA THR A 880 8.60 -16.02 -8.37
C THR A 880 8.20 -17.13 -9.34
N ALA A 881 7.35 -18.06 -8.92
CA ALA A 881 6.81 -19.16 -9.72
C ALA A 881 5.50 -18.80 -10.46
N PHE A 882 5.04 -17.54 -10.43
CA PHE A 882 3.80 -17.13 -11.11
C PHE A 882 3.82 -17.44 -12.61
N ASN A 883 5.00 -17.31 -13.24
CA ASN A 883 5.20 -17.59 -14.66
C ASN A 883 4.97 -19.06 -15.04
N ASN A 884 4.81 -19.98 -14.08
CA ASN A 884 4.45 -21.38 -14.36
C ASN A 884 3.08 -21.51 -15.05
N LEU A 885 2.20 -20.51 -14.93
CA LEU A 885 0.89 -20.50 -15.58
C LEU A 885 0.97 -20.73 -17.10
N ARG A 886 2.05 -20.27 -17.76
CA ARG A 886 2.27 -20.47 -19.21
C ARG A 886 2.42 -21.94 -19.62
N TYR A 887 2.67 -22.81 -18.65
CA TYR A 887 2.87 -24.24 -18.86
C TYR A 887 1.71 -25.09 -18.36
N SER A 888 0.67 -24.49 -17.78
CA SER A 888 -0.44 -25.19 -17.14
C SER A 888 -1.05 -26.29 -18.03
N ALA A 889 -0.94 -27.54 -17.59
CA ALA A 889 -1.52 -28.69 -18.29
C ALA A 889 -3.05 -28.61 -18.32
N ALA A 890 -3.68 -27.99 -17.32
CA ALA A 890 -5.11 -27.78 -17.28
C ALA A 890 -5.58 -26.88 -18.44
N ILE A 891 -4.91 -25.75 -18.65
CA ILE A 891 -5.22 -24.82 -19.76
C ILE A 891 -4.94 -25.50 -21.10
N ARG A 892 -3.75 -26.06 -21.27
CA ARG A 892 -3.31 -26.65 -22.55
C ARG A 892 -4.13 -27.87 -22.94
N SER A 893 -4.48 -28.73 -21.97
CA SER A 893 -5.37 -29.87 -22.22
C SER A 893 -6.74 -29.38 -22.66
N SER A 894 -7.32 -28.41 -21.95
CA SER A 894 -8.64 -27.84 -22.27
C SER A 894 -8.69 -27.24 -23.68
N VAL A 895 -7.65 -26.52 -24.09
CA VAL A 895 -7.53 -25.96 -25.45
C VAL A 895 -7.45 -27.07 -26.52
N TYR A 896 -6.77 -28.19 -26.21
CA TYR A 896 -6.62 -29.30 -27.14
C TYR A 896 -7.83 -30.27 -27.18
N MET A 897 -8.71 -30.23 -26.17
CA MET A 897 -9.84 -31.16 -26.03
C MET A 897 -10.70 -31.32 -27.30
N PRO A 898 -11.09 -30.25 -28.04
CA PRO A 898 -11.88 -30.41 -29.26
C PRO A 898 -11.17 -31.23 -30.34
N VAL A 899 -9.86 -31.04 -30.51
CA VAL A 899 -9.03 -31.76 -31.48
C VAL A 899 -8.89 -33.23 -31.08
N TYR A 900 -8.72 -33.50 -29.79
CA TYR A 900 -8.65 -34.86 -29.26
C TYR A 900 -9.96 -35.63 -29.50
N MET A 901 -11.12 -35.01 -29.21
CA MET A 901 -12.43 -35.63 -29.46
C MET A 901 -12.67 -35.94 -30.93
N LEU A 902 -12.26 -35.04 -31.84
CA LEU A 902 -12.32 -35.27 -33.29
C LEU A 902 -11.45 -36.46 -33.72
N LYS A 903 -10.19 -36.52 -33.26
CA LYS A 903 -9.28 -37.65 -33.55
C LYS A 903 -9.83 -38.99 -33.04
N LYS A 904 -10.40 -38.99 -31.84
CA LYS A 904 -11.02 -40.20 -31.25
C LYS A 904 -12.24 -40.65 -32.05
N GLY A 905 -13.08 -39.72 -32.51
CA GLY A 905 -14.21 -40.01 -33.39
C GLY A 905 -13.78 -40.59 -34.74
N LEU A 906 -12.74 -40.01 -35.37
CA LEU A 906 -12.19 -40.50 -36.64
C LEU A 906 -11.55 -41.90 -36.51
N HIS A 907 -10.90 -42.21 -35.39
CA HIS A 907 -10.35 -43.56 -35.13
C HIS A 907 -11.47 -44.60 -35.00
N VAL A 908 -12.57 -44.28 -34.29
CA VAL A 908 -13.73 -45.16 -34.16
C VAL A 908 -14.43 -45.41 -35.52
N ILE A 909 -14.44 -44.42 -36.42
CA ILE A 909 -14.95 -44.58 -37.79
C ILE A 909 -14.00 -45.45 -38.62
N LYS A 910 -12.68 -45.26 -38.49
CA LYS A 910 -11.67 -46.05 -39.21
C LYS A 910 -11.65 -47.52 -38.77
N ASP A 911 -11.79 -47.82 -37.48
CA ASP A 911 -11.90 -49.19 -36.96
C ASP A 911 -13.21 -49.88 -37.38
N LYS A 912 -14.31 -49.11 -37.53
CA LYS A 912 -15.58 -49.65 -38.07
C LYS A 912 -15.56 -49.88 -39.58
N MET A 913 -14.73 -49.17 -40.34
CA MET A 913 -14.58 -49.33 -41.79
C MET A 913 -13.50 -50.34 -42.21
N GLY A 914 -12.58 -50.71 -41.31
CA GLY A 914 -11.55 -51.73 -41.56
C GLY A 914 -11.98 -53.18 -41.29
N GLY A 915 -13.26 -53.40 -40.96
CA GLY A 915 -13.87 -54.71 -40.75
C GLY A 915 -14.85 -55.14 -41.86
N PHE A 916 -14.73 -54.54 -43.05
CA PHE A 916 -15.42 -54.95 -44.28
C PHE A 916 -14.42 -55.50 -45.31
#